data_AF-A0A7C2QHI0-F1
#
_entry.id   AF-A0A7C2QHI0-F1
#
_cell.length_a   1.000
_cell.length_b   1.000
_cell.length_c   1.000
_cell.angle_alpha   90.00
_cell.angle_beta   90.00
_cell.angle_gamma   90.00
#
_symmetry.space_group_name_H-M   'P 1'
#
loop_
_entity.id
_entity.type
_entity.pdbx_description
1 polymer ?
#
loop_
_entity_poly.entity_id
_entity_poly.type
_entity_poly.pdbx_seq_one_letter_code
_entity_poly.pdbx_strand_id
1 'polypeptide(L)'
;MKRCLKSGLLFLLIVSAAIAEQTPDWAQVRREVTASVKLPETQYSPARMWEAEEASSNVGRIVNDAGAHGGKAREARTSDRGGQRDLEGHILYGPYIELPPGTYAAFFRVKMLDDIRDGETVAEIDACVGYGQNILAAREVADTDLSPGVYVQIPLFFRYDGGKLECRLRWTGYASLRVDRVSLFRVEGAQVPQGVQRVNPPQPSGEPEDLPVTRSPSLHEIFARSSAPADTLLVTDIRPLSADWQMLLLSLQGIVNRQRPQIYYLFNETDQFWLDWMRQRGWVKRTERVSNPQQLLQRFRSVIKGMVITDPAVPATKNVATMLAGVHNAVVASPRIARELSLPVIADLRGRWKKNVDAYRWAFETLWEQMNHHLVACSYPDHLALRDYLVRNRVFIFWISGPIDGARPYSDPDAEARLAEQILAKMPPNTCVLSYPWAGKDIGMGEGPGVTLFAEFGKYLVGTINVSNLTVHSGIRVAQFRQKPAPPAPPLRDNKVYVSFIMSDGDNLPVLTTHNFPQLWRDPLRGKIPIGWTMSPAAGLLIPAVVDYYYETSTPQDYWLTAVSGLGYTYPDQYGIRYRDREKVYTDFLNLTRLAMVPMDLHAAWIMGITQPKLIAQYAELVRPQALFPDYGRRVTRYEDATYLTSRNVPVFHAVMGWRENASPEEQVALWEQQIRALTPKQRPAFLHLFLWNWGTSLPMLRDLLQRLGDDYVAVRPDHLATLYRQAMEREQIIVRPPDRIAVLGDERISFTLHVRNTGKERQEVSVRVEEGLQQAATSFDTIDLFPPNGVDVLVEGIPVADTVKIAFEGAFGRREVRIPVLRVKPDMVVGTLPPPQQLEPAGFYEAENLGHLSGAELPDPEATGGTAWSAEPGKAQPGHIVFGPYAGMPAGRYLVLFRTKRTGEAQGALLKVDTCVGGGNPVTAERIVQAQELPLGEYRYVALTTSHPGGAIETRVEWFGAAGVVVDHVAIWRIR
;
A
#
# COMPACT_ATOMS: atom_id res chain seq x y z
N MET A 1 -32.22 20.22 -3.88
CA MET A 1 -32.34 19.07 -2.97
C MET A 1 -32.08 19.52 -1.53
N LYS A 2 -33.13 20.02 -0.85
CA LYS A 2 -33.13 20.35 0.58
C LYS A 2 -34.12 19.41 1.25
N ARG A 3 -33.66 18.22 1.65
CA ARG A 3 -34.27 17.21 2.55
C ARG A 3 -33.47 15.91 2.40
N CYS A 4 -32.35 15.79 3.12
CA CYS A 4 -31.64 14.55 3.49
C CYS A 4 -30.29 14.86 4.16
N LEU A 5 -30.28 15.82 5.11
CA LEU A 5 -29.08 16.19 5.88
C LEU A 5 -29.47 16.25 7.37
N LYS A 6 -29.94 15.11 7.91
CA LYS A 6 -30.10 14.85 9.36
C LYS A 6 -30.23 13.33 9.61
N SER A 7 -29.24 12.51 9.23
CA SER A 7 -29.23 11.08 9.63
C SER A 7 -27.83 10.42 9.65
N GLY A 8 -26.74 11.16 9.81
CA GLY A 8 -25.37 10.57 9.71
C GLY A 8 -24.44 10.84 10.89
N LEU A 9 -24.85 11.59 11.92
CA LEU A 9 -23.95 12.01 13.00
C LEU A 9 -24.52 11.79 14.41
N LEU A 10 -25.41 10.81 14.56
CA LEU A 10 -25.93 10.38 15.86
C LEU A 10 -26.12 8.86 15.87
N PHE A 11 -25.03 8.11 15.66
CA PHE A 11 -24.98 6.66 15.91
C PHE A 11 -23.56 6.27 16.35
N LEU A 12 -23.10 6.87 17.45
CA LEU A 12 -21.94 6.33 18.19
C LEU A 12 -22.09 6.41 19.71
N LEU A 13 -23.27 6.76 20.20
CA LEU A 13 -23.64 6.60 21.60
C LEU A 13 -25.10 6.11 21.62
N ILE A 14 -25.31 4.99 22.32
CA ILE A 14 -26.59 4.29 22.56
C ILE A 14 -27.03 3.36 21.41
N VAL A 15 -26.50 2.13 21.40
CA VAL A 15 -27.30 0.89 21.43
C VAL A 15 -26.45 -0.19 22.14
N SER A 16 -26.33 -0.12 23.46
CA SER A 16 -26.22 -1.34 24.26
C SER A 16 -27.64 -1.84 24.49
N ALA A 17 -28.29 -2.30 23.42
CA ALA A 17 -29.49 -3.10 23.59
C ALA A 17 -29.02 -4.42 24.21
N ALA A 18 -29.46 -4.69 25.43
CA ALA A 18 -29.36 -6.01 26.00
C ALA A 18 -30.14 -6.97 25.08
N ILE A 19 -29.44 -7.64 24.17
CA ILE A 19 -29.94 -8.83 23.49
C ILE A 19 -30.24 -9.81 24.62
N ALA A 20 -31.51 -10.16 24.80
CA ALA A 20 -31.93 -11.13 25.80
C ALA A 20 -31.09 -12.41 25.64
N GLU A 21 -30.44 -12.87 26.71
CA GLU A 21 -29.59 -14.05 26.70
C GLU A 21 -30.41 -15.31 26.42
N GLN A 22 -30.52 -15.67 25.15
CA GLN A 22 -31.06 -16.97 24.74
C GLN A 22 -29.90 -17.94 24.51
N THR A 23 -29.97 -19.10 25.15
CA THR A 23 -28.99 -20.18 24.97
C THR A 23 -29.48 -21.12 23.86
N PRO A 24 -28.63 -21.47 22.87
CA PRO A 24 -29.05 -22.34 21.78
C PRO A 24 -29.25 -23.80 22.23
N ASP A 25 -30.30 -24.45 21.72
CA ASP A 25 -30.57 -25.88 21.94
C ASP A 25 -29.78 -26.76 20.94
N TRP A 26 -28.81 -27.50 21.45
CA TRP A 26 -27.98 -28.40 20.65
C TRP A 26 -28.77 -29.49 19.92
N ALA A 27 -29.81 -30.05 20.53
CA ALA A 27 -30.60 -31.12 19.91
C ALA A 27 -31.41 -30.62 18.71
N GLN A 28 -31.86 -29.36 18.75
CA GLN A 28 -32.49 -28.70 17.61
C GLN A 28 -31.46 -28.41 16.51
N VAL A 29 -30.35 -27.76 16.85
CA VAL A 29 -29.31 -27.39 15.87
C VAL A 29 -28.77 -28.63 15.14
N ARG A 30 -28.43 -29.69 15.88
CA ARG A 30 -27.88 -30.94 15.31
C ARG A 30 -28.82 -31.60 14.29
N ARG A 31 -30.14 -31.51 14.47
CA ARG A 31 -31.14 -32.12 13.55
C ARG A 31 -31.21 -31.44 12.20
N GLU A 32 -30.85 -30.16 12.13
CA GLU A 32 -30.91 -29.36 10.91
C GLU A 32 -29.54 -29.28 10.19
N VAL A 33 -28.50 -29.87 10.74
CA VAL A 33 -27.20 -30.02 10.04
C VAL A 33 -27.36 -31.06 8.94
N THR A 34 -26.91 -30.72 7.73
CA THR A 34 -27.00 -31.62 6.58
C THR A 34 -26.21 -32.90 6.80
N ALA A 35 -26.75 -34.04 6.37
CA ALA A 35 -26.15 -35.36 6.58
C ALA A 35 -24.74 -35.52 5.95
N SER A 36 -24.41 -34.68 4.96
CA SER A 36 -23.08 -34.61 4.33
C SER A 36 -22.02 -34.01 5.25
N VAL A 37 -22.41 -33.29 6.31
CA VAL A 37 -21.50 -32.63 7.24
C VAL A 37 -21.26 -33.53 8.45
N LYS A 38 -20.01 -34.01 8.59
CA LYS A 38 -19.58 -34.79 9.76
C LYS A 38 -19.21 -33.84 10.90
N LEU A 39 -20.01 -33.83 11.96
CA LEU A 39 -19.71 -33.10 13.19
C LEU A 39 -18.78 -33.92 14.09
N PRO A 40 -17.76 -33.31 14.74
CA PRO A 40 -16.97 -33.96 15.77
C PRO A 40 -17.83 -34.56 16.89
N GLU A 41 -17.51 -35.78 17.31
CA GLU A 41 -18.10 -36.45 18.47
C GLU A 41 -17.48 -35.90 19.76
N THR A 42 -18.08 -34.84 20.28
CA THR A 42 -17.48 -33.98 21.31
C THR A 42 -18.60 -33.26 22.09
N GLN A 43 -18.29 -32.65 23.22
CA GLN A 43 -19.28 -31.87 23.96
C GLN A 43 -19.46 -30.46 23.35
N TYR A 44 -20.71 -30.07 23.11
CA TYR A 44 -21.10 -28.73 22.66
C TYR A 44 -21.83 -28.01 23.79
N SER A 45 -21.16 -27.02 24.38
CA SER A 45 -21.72 -26.19 25.45
C SER A 45 -22.26 -24.89 24.85
N PRO A 46 -23.55 -24.54 25.05
CA PRO A 46 -24.13 -23.31 24.52
C PRO A 46 -23.33 -22.07 24.96
N ALA A 47 -22.97 -21.20 24.01
CA ALA A 47 -22.21 -19.98 24.30
C ALA A 47 -23.03 -18.71 24.03
N ARG A 48 -23.62 -18.58 22.84
CA ARG A 48 -24.44 -17.42 22.46
C ARG A 48 -25.38 -17.77 21.31
N MET A 49 -26.46 -17.02 21.16
CA MET A 49 -27.33 -17.03 19.99
C MET A 49 -27.81 -15.62 19.68
N TRP A 50 -27.97 -15.29 18.41
CA TRP A 50 -28.59 -14.04 17.98
C TRP A 50 -29.32 -14.23 16.65
N GLU A 51 -30.43 -13.52 16.50
CA GLU A 51 -31.26 -13.54 15.29
C GLU A 51 -30.67 -12.65 14.19
N ALA A 52 -30.92 -12.99 12.94
CA ALA A 52 -30.40 -12.25 11.79
C ALA A 52 -31.04 -10.86 11.64
N GLU A 53 -32.28 -10.68 12.10
CA GLU A 53 -32.95 -9.38 12.12
C GLU A 53 -32.37 -8.41 13.15
N GLU A 54 -31.70 -8.93 14.19
CA GLU A 54 -31.03 -8.13 15.23
C GLU A 54 -29.55 -7.87 14.87
N ALA A 55 -28.99 -8.67 13.96
CA ALA A 55 -27.64 -8.49 13.46
C ALA A 55 -27.52 -7.31 12.48
N SER A 56 -26.29 -6.79 12.36
CA SER A 56 -25.96 -5.79 11.35
C SER A 56 -25.90 -6.42 9.96
N SER A 57 -26.15 -5.62 8.92
CA SER A 57 -26.21 -6.10 7.52
C SER A 57 -25.93 -4.98 6.52
N ASN A 58 -25.25 -5.31 5.42
CA ASN A 58 -25.11 -4.44 4.25
C ASN A 58 -26.22 -4.69 3.22
N VAL A 59 -26.79 -5.90 3.21
CA VAL A 59 -27.81 -6.36 2.27
C VAL A 59 -28.94 -7.11 2.97
N GLY A 60 -30.08 -7.19 2.31
CA GLY A 60 -31.19 -8.03 2.71
C GLY A 60 -32.15 -7.30 3.64
N ARG A 61 -33.39 -7.80 3.67
CA ARG A 61 -34.49 -7.18 4.41
C ARG A 61 -35.09 -8.16 5.38
N ILE A 62 -35.59 -7.64 6.50
CA ILE A 62 -36.36 -8.43 7.45
C ILE A 62 -37.69 -8.79 6.81
N VAL A 63 -38.01 -10.09 6.78
CA VAL A 63 -39.26 -10.64 6.25
C VAL A 63 -39.90 -11.54 7.31
N ASN A 64 -41.22 -11.66 7.26
CA ASN A 64 -41.93 -12.68 8.04
C ASN A 64 -41.70 -14.05 7.39
N ASP A 65 -41.35 -15.03 8.20
CA ASP A 65 -41.10 -16.40 7.77
C ASP A 65 -41.49 -17.36 8.90
N ALA A 66 -42.60 -18.08 8.71
CA ALA A 66 -43.09 -19.02 9.72
C ALA A 66 -42.12 -20.17 10.05
N GLY A 67 -41.17 -20.46 9.15
CA GLY A 67 -40.12 -21.47 9.39
C GLY A 67 -38.89 -20.93 10.13
N ALA A 68 -38.82 -19.62 10.36
CA ALA A 68 -37.74 -18.94 11.05
C ALA A 68 -38.01 -18.88 12.57
N HIS A 69 -36.96 -18.84 13.37
CA HIS A 69 -37.11 -18.65 14.80
C HIS A 69 -37.65 -17.24 15.07
N GLY A 70 -38.57 -17.08 16.03
CA GLY A 70 -39.25 -15.79 16.22
C GLY A 70 -40.15 -15.32 15.06
N GLY A 71 -40.31 -16.13 14.00
CA GLY A 71 -41.17 -15.85 12.86
C GLY A 71 -40.62 -14.82 11.86
N LYS A 72 -39.34 -14.45 11.97
CA LYS A 72 -38.69 -13.47 11.10
C LYS A 72 -37.34 -13.99 10.63
N ALA A 73 -36.95 -13.59 9.43
CA ALA A 73 -35.63 -13.87 8.89
C ALA A 73 -35.16 -12.69 8.06
N ARG A 74 -33.86 -12.63 7.77
CA ARG A 74 -33.31 -11.67 6.82
C ARG A 74 -33.17 -12.30 5.44
N GLU A 75 -33.77 -11.70 4.43
CA GLU A 75 -33.85 -12.23 3.06
C GLU A 75 -33.13 -11.33 2.06
N ALA A 76 -32.22 -11.93 1.28
CA ALA A 76 -31.64 -11.34 0.08
C ALA A 76 -32.12 -12.09 -1.17
N ARG A 77 -32.50 -11.37 -2.23
CA ARG A 77 -33.01 -11.97 -3.47
C ARG A 77 -32.23 -11.56 -4.71
N THR A 78 -32.10 -12.50 -5.63
CA THR A 78 -31.58 -12.28 -6.99
C THR A 78 -32.58 -11.54 -7.89
N SER A 79 -33.89 -11.71 -7.62
CA SER A 79 -34.99 -11.07 -8.34
C SER A 79 -35.32 -9.67 -7.82
N ASP A 80 -35.79 -8.79 -8.71
CA ASP A 80 -36.33 -7.48 -8.37
C ASP A 80 -37.55 -7.59 -7.43
N ARG A 81 -37.58 -6.75 -6.39
CA ARG A 81 -38.73 -6.54 -5.50
C ARG A 81 -39.08 -5.06 -5.41
N GLY A 82 -40.04 -4.63 -6.22
CA GLY A 82 -40.58 -3.26 -6.17
C GLY A 82 -39.64 -2.20 -6.76
N GLY A 83 -38.86 -2.57 -7.78
CA GLY A 83 -37.90 -1.68 -8.44
C GLY A 83 -36.53 -1.60 -7.74
N GLN A 84 -36.24 -2.53 -6.84
CA GLN A 84 -34.99 -2.61 -6.10
C GLN A 84 -34.53 -4.08 -6.05
N ARG A 85 -33.27 -4.32 -6.43
CA ARG A 85 -32.57 -5.60 -6.24
C ARG A 85 -31.56 -5.46 -5.11
N ASP A 86 -31.36 -6.56 -4.40
CA ASP A 86 -30.31 -6.67 -3.40
C ASP A 86 -28.93 -6.74 -4.11
N LEU A 87 -27.92 -6.01 -3.60
CA LEU A 87 -26.54 -6.09 -4.09
C LEU A 87 -25.76 -7.14 -3.30
N GLU A 88 -24.72 -7.72 -3.89
CA GLU A 88 -23.80 -8.61 -3.15
C GLU A 88 -23.29 -7.94 -1.85
N GLY A 89 -23.20 -8.70 -0.75
CA GLY A 89 -22.67 -8.16 0.50
C GLY A 89 -23.00 -8.99 1.73
N HIS A 90 -22.61 -8.50 2.91
CA HIS A 90 -22.92 -9.16 4.18
C HIS A 90 -24.41 -9.07 4.49
N ILE A 91 -25.13 -10.20 4.39
CA ILE A 91 -26.51 -10.27 4.85
C ILE A 91 -26.55 -10.34 6.37
N LEU A 92 -25.50 -10.84 7.02
CA LEU A 92 -25.36 -10.87 8.47
C LEU A 92 -23.92 -10.61 8.87
N TYR A 93 -23.71 -9.76 9.86
CA TYR A 93 -22.45 -9.61 10.58
C TYR A 93 -22.68 -9.08 12.02
N GLY A 94 -21.74 -9.36 12.92
CA GLY A 94 -21.85 -9.14 14.37
C GLY A 94 -21.61 -10.44 15.16
N PRO A 95 -21.85 -10.48 16.48
CA PRO A 95 -22.38 -9.41 17.34
C PRO A 95 -21.29 -8.59 18.05
N TYR A 96 -20.00 -8.77 17.73
CA TYR A 96 -18.87 -8.07 18.38
C TYR A 96 -18.74 -8.37 19.88
N ILE A 97 -18.79 -9.65 20.22
CA ILE A 97 -18.77 -10.14 21.61
C ILE A 97 -17.39 -10.66 22.01
N GLU A 98 -17.05 -10.56 23.29
CA GLU A 98 -15.88 -11.22 23.85
C GLU A 98 -16.31 -12.51 24.57
N LEU A 99 -15.52 -13.56 24.40
CA LEU A 99 -15.73 -14.85 25.03
C LEU A 99 -14.44 -15.29 25.76
N PRO A 100 -14.49 -16.30 26.63
CA PRO A 100 -13.28 -16.94 27.11
C PRO A 100 -12.47 -17.55 25.94
N PRO A 101 -11.14 -17.54 25.97
CA PRO A 101 -10.33 -18.25 24.97
C PRO A 101 -10.71 -19.73 24.89
N GLY A 102 -10.77 -20.26 23.67
CA GLY A 102 -11.17 -21.64 23.44
C GLY A 102 -11.56 -21.96 22.00
N THR A 103 -12.10 -23.16 21.83
CA THR A 103 -12.58 -23.67 20.55
C THR A 103 -14.09 -23.51 20.47
N TYR A 104 -14.57 -22.97 19.35
CA TYR A 104 -15.96 -22.65 19.12
C TYR A 104 -16.47 -23.17 17.78
N ALA A 105 -17.80 -23.35 17.70
CA ALA A 105 -18.53 -23.68 16.48
C ALA A 105 -19.71 -22.73 16.31
N ALA A 106 -19.71 -21.95 15.23
CA ALA A 106 -20.84 -21.13 14.81
C ALA A 106 -21.68 -21.90 13.79
N PHE A 107 -22.98 -21.98 14.03
CA PHE A 107 -23.94 -22.62 13.12
C PHE A 107 -24.83 -21.54 12.52
N PHE A 108 -24.70 -21.34 11.21
CA PHE A 108 -25.51 -20.39 10.45
C PHE A 108 -26.75 -21.11 9.95
N ARG A 109 -27.94 -20.68 10.39
CA ARG A 109 -29.21 -21.25 9.94
C ARG A 109 -29.67 -20.54 8.68
N VAL A 110 -29.54 -21.20 7.54
CA VAL A 110 -29.71 -20.62 6.20
C VAL A 110 -30.70 -21.44 5.38
N LYS A 111 -31.51 -20.76 4.59
CA LYS A 111 -32.44 -21.36 3.62
C LYS A 111 -32.21 -20.76 2.25
N MET A 112 -32.06 -21.61 1.24
CA MET A 112 -32.04 -21.19 -0.16
C MET A 112 -33.48 -21.13 -0.68
N LEU A 113 -33.79 -20.11 -1.49
CA LEU A 113 -35.14 -19.94 -2.07
C LEU A 113 -35.22 -20.39 -3.52
N ASP A 114 -34.09 -20.36 -4.24
CA ASP A 114 -34.01 -20.79 -5.62
C ASP A 114 -33.73 -22.30 -5.71
N ASP A 115 -34.25 -22.96 -6.76
CA ASP A 115 -34.02 -24.38 -7.03
C ASP A 115 -32.89 -24.55 -8.06
N ILE A 116 -31.65 -24.40 -7.59
CA ILE A 116 -30.42 -24.48 -8.40
C ILE A 116 -29.37 -25.39 -7.75
N ARG A 117 -28.56 -26.07 -8.57
CA ARG A 117 -27.61 -27.14 -8.18
C ARG A 117 -26.37 -27.17 -9.10
N ASP A 118 -25.71 -26.03 -9.24
CA ASP A 118 -24.57 -25.84 -10.14
C ASP A 118 -23.21 -26.01 -9.45
N GLY A 119 -23.18 -26.17 -8.13
CA GLY A 119 -21.94 -26.22 -7.35
C GLY A 119 -21.31 -24.85 -7.17
N GLU A 120 -22.10 -23.79 -7.31
CA GLU A 120 -21.65 -22.40 -7.26
C GLU A 120 -21.76 -21.84 -5.85
N THR A 121 -20.80 -21.01 -5.47
CA THR A 121 -20.76 -20.39 -4.14
C THR A 121 -21.88 -19.36 -4.01
N VAL A 122 -22.86 -19.63 -3.13
CA VAL A 122 -24.01 -18.76 -2.84
C VAL A 122 -23.78 -17.84 -1.65
N ALA A 123 -22.87 -18.23 -0.76
CA ALA A 123 -22.45 -17.42 0.36
C ALA A 123 -21.02 -17.78 0.81
N GLU A 124 -20.38 -16.86 1.52
CA GLU A 124 -19.19 -17.12 2.32
C GLU A 124 -19.53 -16.85 3.78
N ILE A 125 -19.19 -17.79 4.66
CA ILE A 125 -19.29 -17.61 6.10
C ILE A 125 -17.90 -17.51 6.72
N ASP A 126 -17.73 -16.62 7.69
CA ASP A 126 -16.48 -16.51 8.43
C ASP A 126 -16.69 -16.11 9.88
N ALA A 127 -15.68 -16.41 10.70
CA ALA A 127 -15.54 -15.93 12.06
C ALA A 127 -14.24 -15.15 12.14
N CYS A 128 -14.29 -13.94 12.71
CA CYS A 128 -13.17 -13.02 12.71
C CYS A 128 -13.14 -12.16 13.98
N VAL A 129 -11.97 -11.57 14.25
CA VAL A 129 -11.80 -10.52 15.27
C VAL A 129 -11.20 -9.27 14.65
N GLY A 130 -11.20 -8.17 15.41
CA GLY A 130 -10.68 -6.89 14.92
C GLY A 130 -11.50 -6.32 13.76
N TYR A 131 -12.84 -6.41 13.85
CA TYR A 131 -13.77 -5.85 12.87
C TYR A 131 -13.53 -6.37 11.44
N GLY A 132 -13.44 -7.69 11.29
CA GLY A 132 -13.21 -8.33 9.99
C GLY A 132 -11.75 -8.43 9.55
N GLN A 133 -10.80 -7.86 10.29
CA GLN A 133 -9.39 -7.85 9.88
C GLN A 133 -8.64 -9.15 10.15
N ASN A 134 -9.08 -9.95 11.12
CA ASN A 134 -8.40 -11.18 11.50
C ASN A 134 -9.37 -12.36 11.39
N ILE A 135 -9.45 -12.95 10.21
CA ILE A 135 -10.28 -14.15 9.96
C ILE A 135 -9.67 -15.33 10.74
N LEU A 136 -10.46 -15.89 11.64
CA LEU A 136 -10.17 -17.09 12.43
C LEU A 136 -10.49 -18.36 11.66
N ALA A 137 -11.60 -18.35 10.90
CA ALA A 137 -11.99 -19.40 9.96
C ALA A 137 -12.95 -18.83 8.92
N ALA A 138 -12.94 -19.39 7.71
CA ALA A 138 -13.90 -19.06 6.65
C ALA A 138 -14.24 -20.31 5.83
N ARG A 139 -15.45 -20.33 5.29
CA ARG A 139 -15.97 -21.41 4.46
C ARG A 139 -16.87 -20.83 3.37
N GLU A 140 -16.63 -21.26 2.12
CA GLU A 140 -17.57 -21.07 1.03
C GLU A 140 -18.75 -22.03 1.20
N VAL A 141 -19.94 -21.53 0.95
CA VAL A 141 -21.20 -22.27 0.99
C VAL A 141 -21.69 -22.37 -0.45
N ALA A 142 -21.65 -23.57 -1.01
CA ALA A 142 -22.18 -23.84 -2.34
C ALA A 142 -23.71 -24.00 -2.29
N ASP A 143 -24.39 -23.79 -3.40
CA ASP A 143 -25.82 -24.10 -3.53
C ASP A 143 -26.13 -25.58 -3.19
N THR A 144 -25.18 -26.49 -3.43
CA THR A 144 -25.26 -27.90 -3.04
C THR A 144 -25.18 -28.14 -1.52
N ASP A 145 -24.69 -27.18 -0.73
CA ASP A 145 -24.70 -27.26 0.75
C ASP A 145 -26.09 -26.94 1.35
N LEU A 146 -26.96 -26.28 0.58
CA LEU A 146 -28.28 -25.82 1.02
C LEU A 146 -29.41 -26.68 0.47
N SER A 147 -30.63 -26.48 0.95
CA SER A 147 -31.83 -27.12 0.38
C SER A 147 -32.89 -26.06 0.04
N PRO A 148 -33.44 -26.05 -1.19
CA PRO A 148 -34.51 -25.12 -1.56
C PRO A 148 -35.70 -25.22 -0.60
N GLY A 149 -36.13 -24.08 -0.05
CA GLY A 149 -37.31 -23.99 0.80
C GLY A 149 -37.14 -24.49 2.25
N VAL A 150 -35.98 -25.05 2.61
CA VAL A 150 -35.73 -25.64 3.94
C VAL A 150 -34.55 -24.96 4.63
N TYR A 151 -34.70 -24.65 5.93
CA TYR A 151 -33.59 -24.17 6.75
C TYR A 151 -32.65 -25.32 7.11
N VAL A 152 -31.37 -25.10 6.89
CA VAL A 152 -30.29 -26.00 7.31
C VAL A 152 -29.26 -25.24 8.14
N GLN A 153 -28.50 -25.97 8.94
CA GLN A 153 -27.44 -25.43 9.78
C GLN A 153 -26.08 -25.67 9.14
N ILE A 154 -25.37 -24.60 8.78
CA ILE A 154 -24.03 -24.67 8.23
C ILE A 154 -23.01 -24.37 9.33
N PRO A 155 -22.21 -25.36 9.77
CA PRO A 155 -21.22 -25.14 10.81
C PRO A 155 -19.94 -24.51 10.28
N LEU A 156 -19.34 -23.69 11.14
CA LEU A 156 -17.99 -23.14 11.03
C LEU A 156 -17.28 -23.29 12.37
N PHE A 157 -16.21 -24.08 12.40
CA PHE A 157 -15.39 -24.31 13.59
C PHE A 157 -14.17 -23.39 13.57
N PHE A 158 -13.81 -22.82 14.73
CA PHE A 158 -12.65 -21.93 14.84
C PHE A 158 -12.06 -21.93 16.25
N ARG A 159 -10.79 -21.55 16.34
CA ARG A 159 -10.14 -21.22 17.61
C ARG A 159 -10.20 -19.71 17.82
N TYR A 160 -10.54 -19.31 19.04
CA TYR A 160 -10.65 -17.93 19.45
C TYR A 160 -9.75 -17.70 20.67
N ASP A 161 -8.83 -16.75 20.56
CA ASP A 161 -7.84 -16.45 21.61
C ASP A 161 -8.09 -15.08 22.29
N GLY A 162 -9.04 -14.27 21.81
CA GLY A 162 -9.40 -12.98 22.40
C GLY A 162 -9.87 -11.93 21.37
N GLY A 163 -10.42 -10.82 21.86
CA GLY A 163 -10.92 -9.69 21.05
C GLY A 163 -12.40 -9.78 20.68
N LYS A 164 -12.97 -8.74 20.06
CA LYS A 164 -14.40 -8.74 19.70
C LYS A 164 -14.66 -9.71 18.53
N LEU A 165 -15.24 -10.87 18.85
CA LEU A 165 -15.67 -11.88 17.90
C LEU A 165 -16.86 -11.39 17.09
N GLU A 166 -16.76 -11.60 15.79
CA GLU A 166 -17.77 -11.36 14.80
C GLU A 166 -17.90 -12.60 13.91
N CYS A 167 -19.13 -13.05 13.65
CA CYS A 167 -19.44 -14.11 12.69
C CYS A 167 -20.26 -13.49 11.56
N ARG A 168 -19.86 -13.74 10.32
CA ARG A 168 -20.39 -13.06 9.15
C ARG A 168 -20.89 -14.07 8.11
N LEU A 169 -21.90 -13.66 7.36
CA LEU A 169 -22.36 -14.32 6.15
C LEU A 169 -22.43 -13.29 5.03
N ARG A 170 -21.53 -13.41 4.06
CA ARG A 170 -21.53 -12.66 2.81
C ARG A 170 -22.32 -13.42 1.76
N TRP A 171 -23.39 -12.82 1.27
CA TRP A 171 -24.19 -13.33 0.16
C TRP A 171 -23.56 -12.94 -1.17
N THR A 172 -23.38 -13.90 -2.09
CA THR A 172 -22.68 -13.71 -3.39
C THR A 172 -23.58 -13.24 -4.53
N GLY A 173 -24.89 -13.10 -4.29
CA GLY A 173 -25.83 -12.72 -5.35
C GLY A 173 -26.21 -13.85 -6.32
N TYR A 174 -25.73 -15.08 -6.10
CA TYR A 174 -25.97 -16.20 -7.01
C TYR A 174 -27.36 -16.86 -6.83
N ALA A 175 -27.77 -17.09 -5.59
CA ALA A 175 -29.08 -17.63 -5.22
C ALA A 175 -29.70 -16.80 -4.11
N SER A 176 -31.01 -16.63 -4.11
CA SER A 176 -31.77 -15.95 -3.08
C SER A 176 -31.70 -16.74 -1.78
N LEU A 177 -31.33 -16.08 -0.69
CA LEU A 177 -31.12 -16.69 0.63
C LEU A 177 -31.99 -16.02 1.69
N ARG A 178 -32.38 -16.82 2.68
CA ARG A 178 -32.81 -16.34 4.00
C ARG A 178 -31.84 -16.81 5.06
N VAL A 179 -31.46 -15.91 5.95
CA VAL A 179 -30.68 -16.21 7.14
C VAL A 179 -31.58 -15.95 8.34
N ASP A 180 -31.73 -16.97 9.18
CA ASP A 180 -32.56 -16.92 10.37
C ASP A 180 -31.74 -16.45 11.57
N ARG A 181 -30.69 -17.21 11.93
CA ARG A 181 -29.89 -16.94 13.12
C ARG A 181 -28.51 -17.56 13.06
N VAL A 182 -27.67 -17.17 14.01
CA VAL A 182 -26.40 -17.84 14.30
C VAL A 182 -26.42 -18.39 15.73
N SER A 183 -26.10 -19.68 15.87
CA SER A 183 -25.97 -20.36 17.16
C SER A 183 -24.51 -20.71 17.42
N LEU A 184 -23.96 -20.25 18.53
CA LEU A 184 -22.56 -20.42 18.90
C LEU A 184 -22.43 -21.38 20.09
N PHE A 185 -21.56 -22.38 19.93
CA PHE A 185 -21.25 -23.37 20.96
C PHE A 185 -19.74 -23.39 21.23
N ARG A 186 -19.37 -23.53 22.51
CA ARG A 186 -18.02 -23.92 22.91
C ARG A 186 -17.87 -25.43 22.74
N VAL A 187 -16.72 -25.85 22.22
CA VAL A 187 -16.45 -27.24 21.87
C VAL A 187 -15.24 -27.73 22.67
N GLU A 188 -15.42 -28.79 23.46
CA GLU A 188 -14.37 -29.35 24.32
C GLU A 188 -13.83 -30.68 23.79
N GLY A 189 -12.51 -30.79 23.61
CA GLY A 189 -11.84 -32.02 23.15
C GLY A 189 -11.80 -32.19 21.63
N ALA A 190 -12.48 -31.35 20.85
CA ALA A 190 -12.40 -31.38 19.41
C ALA A 190 -11.04 -30.87 18.91
N GLN A 191 -10.35 -31.69 18.11
CA GLN A 191 -9.37 -31.18 17.16
C GLN A 191 -10.14 -30.43 16.07
N VAL A 192 -10.28 -29.13 16.24
CA VAL A 192 -10.79 -28.28 15.16
C VAL A 192 -9.68 -28.17 14.12
N PRO A 193 -9.97 -28.46 12.83
CA PRO A 193 -9.07 -28.10 11.75
C PRO A 193 -8.76 -26.62 11.94
N GLN A 194 -7.48 -26.25 12.02
CA GLN A 194 -7.10 -24.84 12.09
C GLN A 194 -7.90 -24.11 11.00
N GLY A 195 -8.76 -23.16 11.39
CA GLY A 195 -9.58 -22.42 10.43
C GLY A 195 -8.68 -21.84 9.35
N VAL A 196 -9.16 -21.75 8.09
CA VAL A 196 -8.35 -21.57 6.86
C VAL A 196 -6.85 -21.55 7.18
N GLN A 197 -6.22 -22.73 7.16
CA GLN A 197 -4.80 -22.83 7.41
C GLN A 197 -4.08 -21.92 6.43
N ARG A 198 -3.76 -20.71 6.90
CA ARG A 198 -3.01 -19.74 6.14
C ARG A 198 -1.77 -20.47 5.67
N VAL A 199 -1.63 -20.58 4.36
CA VAL A 199 -0.38 -21.07 3.82
C VAL A 199 0.65 -19.96 3.95
N ASN A 200 1.93 -20.31 3.93
CA ASN A 200 2.96 -19.29 3.89
C ASN A 200 2.72 -18.36 2.68
N PRO A 201 2.98 -17.05 2.82
CA PRO A 201 2.94 -16.15 1.68
C PRO A 201 3.82 -16.68 0.53
N PRO A 202 3.39 -16.50 -0.74
CA PRO A 202 4.14 -17.00 -1.89
C PRO A 202 5.57 -16.47 -1.86
N GLN A 203 6.54 -17.34 -2.13
CA GLN A 203 7.95 -16.99 -2.22
C GLN A 203 8.38 -16.97 -3.70
N PRO A 204 8.57 -15.79 -4.32
CA PRO A 204 9.23 -15.69 -5.61
C PRO A 204 10.59 -16.38 -5.57
N SER A 205 10.99 -17.02 -6.67
CA SER A 205 12.21 -17.84 -6.68
C SER A 205 13.50 -17.04 -6.70
N GLY A 206 13.44 -15.75 -7.09
CA GLY A 206 14.65 -14.98 -7.37
C GLY A 206 15.16 -15.16 -8.81
N GLU A 207 14.55 -16.08 -9.58
CA GLU A 207 14.92 -16.37 -10.96
C GLU A 207 13.83 -15.93 -11.97
N PRO A 208 14.17 -15.74 -13.27
CA PRO A 208 15.53 -15.68 -13.81
C PRO A 208 16.27 -14.40 -13.37
N GLU A 209 17.57 -14.52 -13.18
CA GLU A 209 18.50 -13.39 -13.11
C GLU A 209 19.20 -13.13 -14.46
N ASP A 210 20.02 -12.08 -14.52
CA ASP A 210 20.86 -11.71 -15.68
C ASP A 210 20.10 -11.55 -17.01
N LEU A 211 18.88 -11.01 -16.96
CA LEU A 211 18.05 -10.81 -18.14
C LEU A 211 18.68 -9.83 -19.13
N PRO A 212 18.62 -10.12 -20.44
CA PRO A 212 19.03 -9.17 -21.46
C PRO A 212 18.03 -7.99 -21.53
N VAL A 213 18.54 -6.78 -21.76
CA VAL A 213 17.68 -5.60 -21.94
C VAL A 213 17.14 -5.58 -23.37
N THR A 214 15.83 -5.75 -23.51
CA THR A 214 15.11 -5.53 -24.77
C THR A 214 14.60 -4.09 -24.88
N ARG A 215 14.07 -3.70 -26.04
CA ARG A 215 13.54 -2.35 -26.25
C ARG A 215 12.31 -2.10 -25.36
N SER A 216 12.35 -1.04 -24.57
CA SER A 216 11.16 -0.54 -23.86
C SER A 216 10.08 -0.02 -24.82
N PRO A 217 8.79 -0.23 -24.50
CA PRO A 217 7.71 0.36 -25.27
C PRO A 217 7.76 1.89 -25.19
N SER A 218 7.42 2.58 -26.27
CA SER A 218 7.20 4.02 -26.28
C SER A 218 5.88 4.39 -25.57
N LEU A 219 5.70 5.66 -25.18
CA LEU A 219 4.45 6.11 -24.55
C LEU A 219 3.19 5.82 -25.37
N HIS A 220 3.31 5.78 -26.71
CA HIS A 220 2.19 5.42 -27.59
C HIS A 220 1.88 3.92 -27.60
N GLU A 221 2.87 3.07 -27.31
CA GLU A 221 2.75 1.61 -27.24
C GLU A 221 2.33 1.14 -25.83
N ILE A 222 2.69 1.88 -24.77
CA ILE A 222 2.47 1.50 -23.36
C ILE A 222 0.99 1.30 -23.02
N PHE A 223 0.10 2.17 -23.50
CA PHE A 223 -1.35 2.02 -23.28
C PHE A 223 -2.12 1.96 -24.60
N ALA A 224 -2.79 0.84 -24.83
CA ALA A 224 -3.70 0.66 -25.97
C ALA A 224 -5.01 1.46 -25.79
N ARG A 225 -4.92 2.77 -26.07
CA ARG A 225 -6.04 3.71 -25.96
C ARG A 225 -7.16 3.38 -26.93
N SER A 226 -8.38 3.72 -26.54
CA SER A 226 -9.54 3.57 -27.42
C SER A 226 -9.59 4.63 -28.50
N SER A 227 -10.31 4.36 -29.60
CA SER A 227 -10.73 5.44 -30.49
C SER A 227 -11.67 6.38 -29.73
N ALA A 228 -11.92 7.57 -30.27
CA ALA A 228 -12.92 8.47 -29.71
C ALA A 228 -14.28 7.74 -29.57
N PRO A 229 -15.03 7.98 -28.47
CA PRO A 229 -16.35 7.38 -28.30
C PRO A 229 -17.32 7.79 -29.41
N ALA A 230 -18.38 7.01 -29.57
CA ALA A 230 -19.49 7.38 -30.44
C ALA A 230 -20.19 8.64 -29.93
N ASP A 231 -20.78 9.40 -30.87
CA ASP A 231 -21.56 10.60 -30.54
C ASP A 231 -22.73 10.28 -29.60
N THR A 232 -23.28 9.06 -29.71
CA THR A 232 -24.29 8.51 -28.81
C THR A 232 -23.73 7.30 -28.08
N LEU A 233 -23.73 7.32 -26.75
CA LEU A 233 -23.43 6.14 -25.93
C LEU A 233 -24.71 5.44 -25.48
N LEU A 234 -24.71 4.11 -25.52
CA LEU A 234 -25.71 3.25 -24.90
C LEU A 234 -25.37 3.12 -23.42
N VAL A 235 -26.28 3.54 -22.56
CA VAL A 235 -26.05 3.61 -21.12
C VAL A 235 -27.05 2.72 -20.38
N THR A 236 -26.53 1.82 -19.56
CA THR A 236 -27.38 0.93 -18.74
C THR A 236 -26.75 0.65 -17.39
N ASP A 237 -27.59 0.43 -16.38
CA ASP A 237 -27.16 0.15 -15.01
C ASP A 237 -27.03 -1.36 -14.81
N ILE A 238 -25.82 -1.81 -14.51
CA ILE A 238 -25.52 -3.23 -14.31
C ILE A 238 -25.25 -3.56 -12.84
N ARG A 239 -25.20 -2.57 -11.95
CA ARG A 239 -25.06 -2.77 -10.50
C ARG A 239 -26.09 -3.77 -9.94
N PRO A 240 -27.37 -3.72 -10.35
CA PRO A 240 -28.37 -4.64 -9.82
C PRO A 240 -28.25 -6.10 -10.31
N LEU A 241 -27.34 -6.39 -11.24
CA LEU A 241 -27.15 -7.74 -11.80
C LEU A 241 -26.15 -8.53 -10.96
N SER A 242 -26.27 -9.86 -10.98
CA SER A 242 -25.28 -10.76 -10.37
C SER A 242 -23.90 -10.61 -11.01
N ALA A 243 -22.85 -10.95 -10.28
CA ALA A 243 -21.46 -10.81 -10.71
C ALA A 243 -21.16 -11.50 -12.06
N ASP A 244 -21.76 -12.67 -12.32
CA ASP A 244 -21.60 -13.38 -13.59
C ASP A 244 -22.28 -12.68 -14.78
N TRP A 245 -23.44 -12.05 -14.57
CA TRP A 245 -24.08 -11.19 -15.57
C TRP A 245 -23.26 -9.92 -15.82
N GLN A 246 -22.72 -9.31 -14.77
CA GLN A 246 -21.82 -8.15 -14.90
C GLN A 246 -20.57 -8.53 -15.70
N MET A 247 -19.92 -9.66 -15.38
CA MET A 247 -18.75 -10.16 -16.11
C MET A 247 -19.05 -10.39 -17.59
N LEU A 248 -20.19 -11.03 -17.89
CA LEU A 248 -20.65 -11.22 -19.26
C LEU A 248 -20.79 -9.90 -20.01
N LEU A 249 -21.50 -8.94 -19.42
CA LEU A 249 -21.74 -7.64 -20.05
C LEU A 249 -20.45 -6.84 -20.20
N LEU A 250 -19.55 -6.84 -19.22
CA LEU A 250 -18.25 -6.17 -19.32
C LEU A 250 -17.38 -6.79 -20.43
N SER A 251 -17.44 -8.11 -20.63
CA SER A 251 -16.80 -8.75 -21.79
C SER A 251 -17.43 -8.31 -23.12
N LEU A 252 -18.76 -8.17 -23.18
CA LEU A 252 -19.47 -7.62 -24.34
C LEU A 252 -19.05 -6.18 -24.63
N GLN A 253 -18.93 -5.33 -23.60
CA GLN A 253 -18.45 -3.96 -23.74
C GLN A 253 -17.06 -3.93 -24.36
N GLY A 254 -16.14 -4.79 -23.90
CA GLY A 254 -14.81 -4.89 -24.48
C GLY A 254 -14.80 -5.26 -25.97
N ILE A 255 -15.68 -6.19 -26.38
CA ILE A 255 -15.83 -6.60 -27.79
C ILE A 255 -16.39 -5.46 -28.64
N VAL A 256 -17.49 -4.86 -28.21
CA VAL A 256 -18.18 -3.78 -28.96
C VAL A 256 -17.30 -2.54 -29.03
N ASN A 257 -16.74 -2.12 -27.89
CA ASN A 257 -15.91 -0.91 -27.81
C ASN A 257 -14.53 -1.08 -28.46
N ARG A 258 -14.14 -2.29 -28.89
CA ARG A 258 -12.91 -2.50 -29.66
C ARG A 258 -12.90 -1.73 -30.97
N GLN A 259 -14.01 -1.76 -31.73
CA GLN A 259 -14.12 -1.04 -33.00
C GLN A 259 -14.32 0.46 -32.78
N ARG A 260 -15.30 0.80 -31.93
CA ARG A 260 -15.59 2.17 -31.51
C ARG A 260 -16.35 2.12 -30.19
N PRO A 261 -15.97 2.86 -29.14
CA PRO A 261 -16.70 2.84 -27.89
C PRO A 261 -18.16 3.30 -28.05
N GLN A 262 -19.10 2.42 -27.75
CA GLN A 262 -20.55 2.63 -27.89
C GLN A 262 -21.31 2.30 -26.60
N ILE A 263 -20.79 1.40 -25.77
CA ILE A 263 -21.43 0.97 -24.52
C ILE A 263 -20.73 1.63 -23.34
N TYR A 264 -21.52 2.16 -22.40
CA TYR A 264 -21.08 2.71 -21.12
C TYR A 264 -21.99 2.17 -20.01
N TYR A 265 -21.43 1.45 -19.05
CA TYR A 265 -22.17 0.85 -17.95
C TYR A 265 -22.09 1.70 -16.69
N LEU A 266 -23.20 1.80 -15.96
CA LEU A 266 -23.14 2.22 -14.57
C LEU A 266 -22.83 0.98 -13.74
N PHE A 267 -21.56 0.86 -13.35
CA PHE A 267 -21.03 -0.20 -12.48
C PHE A 267 -20.64 0.39 -11.13
N ASN A 268 -20.02 1.57 -11.12
CA ASN A 268 -19.71 2.32 -9.91
C ASN A 268 -20.70 3.47 -9.69
N GLU A 269 -20.84 3.92 -8.45
CA GLU A 269 -21.73 5.04 -8.11
C GLU A 269 -21.37 6.37 -8.79
N THR A 270 -20.08 6.56 -9.10
CA THR A 270 -19.57 7.77 -9.75
C THR A 270 -19.65 7.73 -11.28
N ASP A 271 -19.99 6.60 -11.89
CA ASP A 271 -20.00 6.46 -13.35
C ASP A 271 -20.94 7.45 -14.03
N GLN A 272 -22.09 7.72 -13.40
CA GLN A 272 -23.04 8.71 -13.90
C GLN A 272 -22.45 10.12 -13.88
N PHE A 273 -21.72 10.46 -12.81
CA PHE A 273 -21.07 11.76 -12.66
C PHE A 273 -20.02 11.99 -13.76
N TRP A 274 -19.18 11.00 -14.05
CA TRP A 274 -18.18 11.12 -15.11
C TRP A 274 -18.79 11.17 -16.51
N LEU A 275 -19.87 10.43 -16.74
CA LEU A 275 -20.63 10.51 -17.97
C LEU A 275 -21.19 11.92 -18.18
N ASP A 276 -21.76 12.52 -17.14
CA ASP A 276 -22.30 13.89 -17.22
C ASP A 276 -21.20 14.92 -17.47
N TRP A 277 -20.01 14.76 -16.87
CA TRP A 277 -18.85 15.58 -17.20
C TRP A 277 -18.43 15.45 -18.67
N MET A 278 -18.35 14.21 -19.18
CA MET A 278 -18.02 13.97 -20.59
C MET A 278 -19.04 14.59 -21.56
N ARG A 279 -20.32 14.66 -21.16
CA ARG A 279 -21.37 15.35 -21.91
C ARG A 279 -21.21 16.86 -21.85
N GLN A 280 -20.94 17.41 -20.67
CA GLN A 280 -20.71 18.84 -20.48
C GLN A 280 -19.53 19.34 -21.32
N ARG A 281 -18.46 18.55 -21.43
CA ARG A 281 -17.28 18.84 -22.27
C ARG A 281 -17.49 18.57 -23.76
N GLY A 282 -18.62 17.97 -24.14
CA GLY A 282 -18.98 17.71 -25.54
C GLY A 282 -18.30 16.48 -26.17
N TRP A 283 -17.54 15.69 -25.41
CA TRP A 283 -16.96 14.45 -25.93
C TRP A 283 -18.01 13.34 -26.16
N VAL A 284 -19.11 13.41 -25.41
CA VAL A 284 -20.29 12.56 -25.61
C VAL A 284 -21.48 13.47 -25.87
N LYS A 285 -22.07 13.41 -27.07
CA LYS A 285 -23.14 14.34 -27.46
C LYS A 285 -24.49 13.90 -26.92
N ARG A 286 -24.76 12.59 -26.98
CA ARG A 286 -26.07 11.99 -26.65
C ARG A 286 -25.88 10.69 -25.86
N THR A 287 -26.91 10.32 -25.12
CA THR A 287 -26.98 9.04 -24.40
C THR A 287 -28.33 8.39 -24.68
N GLU A 288 -28.33 7.10 -24.96
CA GLU A 288 -29.53 6.26 -25.07
C GLU A 288 -29.60 5.36 -23.85
N ARG A 289 -30.66 5.45 -23.04
CA ARG A 289 -30.83 4.59 -21.87
C ARG A 289 -31.41 3.25 -22.29
N VAL A 290 -30.74 2.16 -21.91
CA VAL A 290 -31.22 0.80 -22.13
C VAL A 290 -31.69 0.23 -20.80
N SER A 291 -33.00 0.03 -20.63
CA SER A 291 -33.57 -0.39 -19.33
C SER A 291 -33.30 -1.85 -18.99
N ASN A 292 -33.17 -2.72 -20.00
CA ASN A 292 -32.79 -4.12 -19.80
C ASN A 292 -31.39 -4.38 -20.40
N PRO A 293 -30.33 -4.47 -19.57
CA PRO A 293 -28.97 -4.70 -20.03
C PRO A 293 -28.80 -5.93 -20.94
N GLN A 294 -29.59 -6.99 -20.73
CA GLN A 294 -29.47 -8.25 -21.48
C GLN A 294 -29.84 -8.08 -22.97
N GLN A 295 -30.68 -7.09 -23.32
CA GLN A 295 -31.04 -6.81 -24.71
C GLN A 295 -29.84 -6.38 -25.57
N LEU A 296 -28.75 -5.92 -24.94
CA LEU A 296 -27.52 -5.58 -25.65
C LEU A 296 -26.90 -6.79 -26.34
N LEU A 297 -27.09 -8.02 -25.83
CA LEU A 297 -26.60 -9.23 -26.48
C LEU A 297 -27.24 -9.42 -27.86
N GLN A 298 -28.55 -9.21 -27.95
CA GLN A 298 -29.25 -9.32 -29.22
C GLN A 298 -28.88 -8.16 -30.16
N ARG A 299 -28.78 -6.94 -29.63
CA ARG A 299 -28.40 -5.75 -30.41
C ARG A 299 -27.01 -5.90 -31.05
N PHE A 300 -26.08 -6.55 -30.36
CA PHE A 300 -24.71 -6.77 -30.81
C PHE A 300 -24.42 -8.21 -31.22
N ARG A 301 -25.46 -8.99 -31.55
CA ARG A 301 -25.33 -10.42 -31.88
C ARG A 301 -24.33 -10.69 -33.02
N SER A 302 -24.21 -9.77 -33.98
CA SER A 302 -23.33 -9.90 -35.14
C SER A 302 -21.83 -9.89 -34.81
N VAL A 303 -21.43 -9.22 -33.72
CA VAL A 303 -20.03 -9.15 -33.27
C VAL A 303 -19.68 -10.25 -32.27
N ILE A 304 -20.69 -10.88 -31.65
CA ILE A 304 -20.51 -12.00 -30.71
C ILE A 304 -20.39 -13.31 -31.49
N LYS A 305 -19.24 -13.98 -31.41
CA LYS A 305 -19.01 -15.28 -32.06
C LYS A 305 -19.47 -16.47 -31.23
N GLY A 306 -19.56 -16.31 -29.92
CA GLY A 306 -20.06 -17.33 -29.02
C GLY A 306 -19.81 -16.97 -27.56
N MET A 307 -19.74 -17.99 -26.70
CA MET A 307 -19.45 -17.87 -25.28
C MET A 307 -18.30 -18.78 -24.83
N VAL A 308 -17.61 -18.36 -23.78
CA VAL A 308 -16.64 -19.19 -23.06
C VAL A 308 -17.20 -19.46 -21.67
N ILE A 309 -17.39 -20.74 -21.34
CA ILE A 309 -17.99 -21.18 -20.08
C ILE A 309 -16.87 -21.32 -19.04
N THR A 310 -17.02 -20.64 -17.90
CA THR A 310 -16.06 -20.72 -16.79
C THR A 310 -16.24 -21.98 -15.96
N ASP A 311 -15.20 -22.35 -15.20
CA ASP A 311 -15.25 -23.40 -14.18
C ASP A 311 -15.33 -22.79 -12.77
N PRO A 312 -16.45 -22.94 -12.06
CA PRO A 312 -16.58 -22.47 -10.67
C PRO A 312 -15.56 -23.11 -9.72
N ALA A 313 -15.09 -24.33 -10.00
CA ALA A 313 -14.14 -25.04 -9.16
C ALA A 313 -12.70 -24.51 -9.28
N VAL A 314 -12.40 -23.74 -10.34
CA VAL A 314 -11.06 -23.16 -10.58
C VAL A 314 -11.23 -21.67 -10.95
N PRO A 315 -11.13 -20.74 -9.97
CA PRO A 315 -11.36 -19.32 -10.18
C PRO A 315 -10.51 -18.69 -11.29
N ALA A 316 -9.27 -19.17 -11.52
CA ALA A 316 -8.43 -18.72 -12.63
C ALA A 316 -9.10 -18.83 -14.01
N THR A 317 -10.09 -19.71 -14.18
CA THR A 317 -10.82 -19.83 -15.44
C THR A 317 -11.61 -18.58 -15.81
N LYS A 318 -11.98 -17.71 -14.86
CA LYS A 318 -12.56 -16.38 -15.16
C LYS A 318 -11.56 -15.49 -15.91
N ASN A 319 -10.29 -15.51 -15.49
CA ASN A 319 -9.21 -14.83 -16.17
C ASN A 319 -8.91 -15.45 -17.54
N VAL A 320 -8.81 -16.78 -17.63
CA VAL A 320 -8.59 -17.48 -18.91
C VAL A 320 -9.74 -17.26 -19.90
N ALA A 321 -10.98 -17.30 -19.43
CA ALA A 321 -12.16 -17.01 -20.25
C ALA A 321 -12.16 -15.56 -20.76
N THR A 322 -11.72 -14.61 -19.94
CA THR A 322 -11.55 -13.20 -20.35
C THR A 322 -10.52 -13.08 -21.49
N MET A 323 -9.41 -13.81 -21.41
CA MET A 323 -8.38 -13.83 -22.47
C MET A 323 -8.95 -14.43 -23.77
N LEU A 324 -9.62 -15.59 -23.68
CA LEU A 324 -10.29 -16.23 -24.82
C LEU A 324 -11.39 -15.35 -25.44
N ALA A 325 -12.16 -14.65 -24.61
CA ALA A 325 -13.15 -13.65 -25.04
C ALA A 325 -12.50 -12.56 -25.90
N GLY A 326 -11.33 -12.06 -25.48
CA GLY A 326 -10.53 -11.08 -26.21
C GLY A 326 -10.05 -11.58 -27.57
N VAL A 327 -9.61 -12.83 -27.64
CA VAL A 327 -9.09 -13.46 -28.87
C VAL A 327 -10.22 -13.79 -29.86
N HIS A 328 -11.30 -14.42 -29.37
CA HIS A 328 -12.31 -15.04 -30.22
C HIS A 328 -13.59 -14.21 -30.43
N ASN A 329 -13.68 -13.00 -29.83
CA ASN A 329 -14.92 -12.22 -29.78
C ASN A 329 -16.08 -13.00 -29.15
N ALA A 330 -15.79 -13.67 -28.04
CA ALA A 330 -16.77 -14.44 -27.27
C ALA A 330 -17.10 -13.73 -25.97
N VAL A 331 -18.32 -13.89 -25.46
CA VAL A 331 -18.68 -13.38 -24.12
C VAL A 331 -18.30 -14.40 -23.05
N VAL A 332 -17.94 -13.94 -21.85
CA VAL A 332 -17.68 -14.83 -20.71
C VAL A 332 -19.02 -15.19 -20.07
N ALA A 333 -19.26 -16.47 -19.80
CA ALA A 333 -20.50 -16.94 -19.17
C ALA A 333 -20.20 -17.92 -18.03
N SER A 334 -20.95 -17.80 -16.93
CA SER A 334 -21.04 -18.88 -15.93
C SER A 334 -21.79 -20.08 -16.51
N PRO A 335 -21.66 -21.29 -15.93
CA PRO A 335 -22.44 -22.46 -16.36
C PRO A 335 -23.95 -22.20 -16.38
N ARG A 336 -24.45 -21.42 -15.42
CA ARG A 336 -25.86 -21.02 -15.34
C ARG A 336 -26.29 -20.14 -16.50
N ILE A 337 -25.59 -19.03 -16.72
CA ILE A 337 -25.91 -18.12 -17.83
C ILE A 337 -25.76 -18.83 -19.19
N ALA A 338 -24.77 -19.73 -19.32
CA ALA A 338 -24.58 -20.49 -20.55
C ALA A 338 -25.80 -21.36 -20.92
N ARG A 339 -26.56 -21.88 -19.95
CA ARG A 339 -27.81 -22.61 -20.21
C ARG A 339 -28.95 -21.70 -20.66
N GLU A 340 -28.94 -20.46 -20.22
CA GLU A 340 -29.95 -19.45 -20.57
C GLU A 340 -29.72 -18.85 -21.97
N LEU A 341 -28.48 -18.91 -22.48
CA LEU A 341 -28.08 -18.27 -23.73
C LEU A 341 -28.02 -19.24 -24.92
N SER A 342 -28.64 -18.84 -26.03
CA SER A 342 -28.52 -19.52 -27.33
C SER A 342 -27.30 -19.01 -28.13
N LEU A 343 -26.09 -19.19 -27.59
CA LEU A 343 -24.82 -18.83 -28.24
C LEU A 343 -23.93 -20.07 -28.48
N PRO A 344 -23.14 -20.12 -29.57
CA PRO A 344 -22.15 -21.18 -29.75
C PRO A 344 -21.15 -21.22 -28.60
N VAL A 345 -20.81 -22.42 -28.11
CA VAL A 345 -19.75 -22.61 -27.11
C VAL A 345 -18.41 -22.61 -27.83
N ILE A 346 -17.59 -21.57 -27.61
CA ILE A 346 -16.23 -21.47 -28.16
C ILE A 346 -15.26 -22.32 -27.34
N ALA A 347 -15.42 -22.31 -26.02
CA ALA A 347 -14.67 -23.17 -25.12
C ALA A 347 -15.51 -23.41 -23.86
N ASP A 348 -15.48 -24.65 -23.37
CA ASP A 348 -15.98 -25.02 -22.05
C ASP A 348 -14.79 -25.33 -21.17
N LEU A 349 -14.59 -24.53 -20.11
CA LEU A 349 -13.41 -24.65 -19.24
C LEU A 349 -13.64 -25.60 -18.07
N ARG A 350 -14.87 -26.10 -17.86
CA ARG A 350 -15.21 -26.97 -16.74
C ARG A 350 -14.43 -28.27 -16.75
N GLY A 351 -13.88 -28.64 -15.60
CA GLY A 351 -13.16 -29.89 -15.38
C GLY A 351 -11.83 -30.01 -16.13
N ARG A 352 -11.36 -28.94 -16.79
CA ARG A 352 -10.10 -28.98 -17.57
C ARG A 352 -8.85 -29.00 -16.69
N TRP A 353 -8.94 -28.37 -15.52
CA TRP A 353 -7.82 -28.24 -14.58
C TRP A 353 -8.29 -28.44 -13.16
N LYS A 354 -7.33 -28.70 -12.27
CA LYS A 354 -7.58 -28.74 -10.82
C LYS A 354 -6.99 -27.54 -10.10
N LYS A 355 -5.91 -26.94 -10.64
CA LYS A 355 -5.22 -25.80 -10.06
C LYS A 355 -5.25 -24.57 -10.96
N ASN A 356 -5.21 -23.39 -10.35
CA ASN A 356 -5.13 -22.09 -10.99
C ASN A 356 -3.88 -21.97 -11.88
N VAL A 357 -2.72 -22.40 -11.37
CA VAL A 357 -1.45 -22.36 -12.10
C VAL A 357 -1.49 -23.14 -13.41
N ASP A 358 -2.19 -24.27 -13.48
CA ASP A 358 -2.29 -25.10 -14.69
C ASP A 358 -3.11 -24.38 -15.77
N ALA A 359 -4.18 -23.70 -15.37
CA ALA A 359 -5.01 -22.90 -16.27
C ALA A 359 -4.23 -21.72 -16.86
N TYR A 360 -3.46 -21.00 -16.01
CA TYR A 360 -2.59 -19.92 -16.47
C TYR A 360 -1.44 -20.41 -17.33
N ARG A 361 -0.82 -21.54 -16.99
CA ARG A 361 0.26 -22.15 -17.79
C ARG A 361 -0.24 -22.51 -19.18
N TRP A 362 -1.40 -23.15 -19.28
CA TRP A 362 -2.03 -23.43 -20.56
C TRP A 362 -2.29 -22.15 -21.36
N ALA A 363 -2.80 -21.10 -20.73
CA ALA A 363 -3.01 -19.82 -21.41
C ALA A 363 -1.68 -19.20 -21.89
N PHE A 364 -0.61 -19.28 -21.09
CA PHE A 364 0.72 -18.80 -21.45
C PHE A 364 1.33 -19.57 -22.64
N GLU A 365 1.11 -20.88 -22.71
CA GLU A 365 1.63 -21.72 -23.78
C GLU A 365 0.82 -21.61 -25.08
N THR A 366 -0.49 -21.33 -24.99
CA THR A 366 -1.39 -21.41 -26.16
C THR A 366 -1.89 -20.06 -26.67
N LEU A 367 -2.03 -19.06 -25.79
CA LEU A 367 -2.61 -17.77 -26.14
C LEU A 367 -1.54 -16.70 -26.33
N TRP A 368 -0.35 -16.82 -25.74
CA TRP A 368 0.63 -15.74 -25.65
C TRP A 368 0.88 -14.95 -26.94
N GLU A 369 1.08 -15.62 -28.07
CA GLU A 369 1.34 -14.97 -29.37
C GLU A 369 0.17 -14.08 -29.87
N GLN A 370 -1.03 -14.28 -29.35
CA GLN A 370 -2.23 -13.51 -29.69
C GLN A 370 -2.55 -12.40 -28.68
N MET A 371 -1.78 -12.35 -27.59
CA MET A 371 -1.98 -11.41 -26.48
C MET A 371 -1.10 -10.15 -26.65
N ASN A 372 -1.44 -9.12 -25.88
CA ASN A 372 -0.69 -7.87 -25.85
C ASN A 372 0.66 -8.05 -25.15
N HIS A 373 1.76 -7.59 -25.78
CA HIS A 373 3.11 -7.67 -25.21
C HIS A 373 3.64 -6.32 -24.69
N HIS A 374 2.76 -5.34 -24.53
CA HIS A 374 3.06 -4.03 -23.92
C HIS A 374 2.29 -3.80 -22.59
N LEU A 375 1.30 -4.64 -22.30
CA LEU A 375 0.44 -4.59 -21.11
C LEU A 375 0.22 -6.00 -20.57
N VAL A 376 0.26 -6.15 -19.24
CA VAL A 376 -0.14 -7.36 -18.53
C VAL A 376 -1.02 -6.99 -17.34
N ALA A 377 -1.83 -7.90 -16.81
CA ALA A 377 -2.65 -7.66 -15.63
C ALA A 377 -2.41 -8.71 -14.54
N CYS A 378 -2.11 -8.26 -13.32
CA CYS A 378 -2.17 -9.08 -12.12
C CYS A 378 -3.53 -8.83 -11.45
N SER A 379 -4.52 -9.68 -11.74
CA SER A 379 -5.92 -9.41 -11.39
C SER A 379 -6.57 -10.61 -10.73
N TYR A 380 -7.14 -10.38 -9.54
CA TYR A 380 -8.01 -11.35 -8.89
C TYR A 380 -9.18 -11.73 -9.80
N PRO A 381 -9.59 -13.01 -9.86
CA PRO A 381 -10.67 -13.47 -10.72
C PRO A 381 -11.97 -12.67 -10.61
N ASP A 382 -12.30 -12.15 -9.44
CA ASP A 382 -13.54 -11.36 -9.22
C ASP A 382 -13.36 -9.84 -9.30
N HIS A 383 -12.20 -9.35 -9.74
CA HIS A 383 -12.09 -7.96 -10.17
C HIS A 383 -12.79 -7.79 -11.54
N LEU A 384 -14.00 -7.25 -11.53
CA LEU A 384 -14.86 -7.21 -12.72
C LEU A 384 -14.68 -5.94 -13.57
N ALA A 385 -14.62 -4.76 -12.97
CA ALA A 385 -14.82 -3.51 -13.70
C ALA A 385 -13.85 -3.28 -14.88
N LEU A 386 -12.60 -3.76 -14.76
CA LEU A 386 -11.53 -3.61 -15.75
C LEU A 386 -11.69 -4.52 -16.98
N ARG A 387 -12.58 -5.52 -16.92
CA ARG A 387 -12.70 -6.60 -17.94
C ARG A 387 -12.97 -6.06 -19.34
N ASP A 388 -13.68 -4.94 -19.48
CA ASP A 388 -13.93 -4.32 -20.78
C ASP A 388 -12.62 -3.97 -21.51
N TYR A 389 -11.66 -3.37 -20.78
CA TYR A 389 -10.37 -2.98 -21.31
C TYR A 389 -9.44 -4.18 -21.56
N LEU A 390 -9.46 -5.18 -20.68
CA LEU A 390 -8.66 -6.40 -20.84
C LEU A 390 -9.09 -7.18 -22.09
N VAL A 391 -10.41 -7.38 -22.27
CA VAL A 391 -10.97 -8.04 -23.45
C VAL A 391 -10.65 -7.24 -24.71
N ARG A 392 -10.89 -5.92 -24.70
CA ARG A 392 -10.63 -5.04 -25.85
C ARG A 392 -9.20 -5.18 -26.34
N ASN A 393 -8.24 -5.12 -25.42
CA ASN A 393 -6.81 -5.03 -25.74
C ASN A 393 -6.07 -6.37 -25.72
N ARG A 394 -6.78 -7.49 -25.49
CA ARG A 394 -6.20 -8.85 -25.40
C ARG A 394 -5.05 -8.91 -24.39
N VAL A 395 -5.28 -8.36 -23.20
CA VAL A 395 -4.26 -8.29 -22.13
C VAL A 395 -4.12 -9.67 -21.48
N PHE A 396 -2.88 -10.13 -21.30
CA PHE A 396 -2.61 -11.37 -20.57
C PHE A 396 -2.87 -11.16 -19.07
N ILE A 397 -3.57 -12.10 -18.43
CA ILE A 397 -4.04 -11.96 -17.04
C ILE A 397 -3.51 -13.13 -16.21
N PHE A 398 -2.91 -12.82 -15.07
CA PHE A 398 -2.48 -13.79 -14.08
C PHE A 398 -2.87 -13.33 -12.67
N TRP A 399 -2.76 -14.24 -11.70
CA TRP A 399 -2.96 -13.97 -10.28
C TRP A 399 -1.99 -14.83 -9.47
N ILE A 400 -1.52 -14.32 -8.34
CA ILE A 400 -0.67 -15.05 -7.38
C ILE A 400 -1.42 -15.06 -6.07
N SER A 401 -1.83 -16.23 -5.60
CA SER A 401 -2.57 -16.38 -4.36
C SER A 401 -1.74 -16.05 -3.12
N GLY A 402 -2.41 -15.49 -2.12
CA GLY A 402 -1.87 -15.17 -0.80
C GLY A 402 -2.18 -16.26 0.24
N PRO A 403 -1.99 -15.98 1.53
CA PRO A 403 -2.20 -16.98 2.58
C PRO A 403 -3.61 -17.58 2.65
N ILE A 404 -4.67 -16.81 2.36
CA ILE A 404 -6.07 -17.28 2.47
C ILE A 404 -6.52 -18.00 1.20
N ASP A 405 -6.40 -17.36 0.03
CA ASP A 405 -6.80 -17.99 -1.23
C ASP A 405 -5.80 -19.07 -1.68
N GLY A 406 -4.56 -19.03 -1.18
CA GLY A 406 -3.54 -20.06 -1.36
C GLY A 406 -3.78 -21.35 -0.57
N ALA A 407 -4.58 -21.29 0.49
CA ALA A 407 -4.98 -22.45 1.28
C ALA A 407 -6.04 -23.32 0.58
N ARG A 408 -6.58 -22.84 -0.54
CA ARG A 408 -7.65 -23.53 -1.27
C ARG A 408 -7.08 -24.66 -2.13
N PRO A 409 -7.78 -25.78 -2.31
CA PRO A 409 -7.29 -26.93 -3.08
C PRO A 409 -6.93 -26.61 -4.53
N TYR A 410 -7.50 -25.54 -5.08
CA TYR A 410 -7.24 -25.06 -6.44
C TYR A 410 -6.01 -24.15 -6.55
N SER A 411 -5.29 -23.87 -5.47
CA SER A 411 -4.17 -22.91 -5.47
C SER A 411 -2.82 -23.58 -5.25
N ASP A 412 -1.77 -22.95 -5.77
CA ASP A 412 -0.37 -23.32 -5.52
C ASP A 412 0.48 -22.04 -5.55
N PRO A 413 0.54 -21.28 -4.44
CA PRO A 413 1.09 -19.92 -4.44
C PRO A 413 2.52 -19.81 -4.98
N ASP A 414 3.39 -20.75 -4.61
CA ASP A 414 4.78 -20.73 -5.08
C ASP A 414 4.89 -21.09 -6.56
N ALA A 415 4.07 -22.03 -7.06
CA ALA A 415 4.06 -22.34 -8.49
C ALA A 415 3.45 -21.20 -9.33
N GLU A 416 2.45 -20.50 -8.78
CA GLU A 416 1.86 -19.30 -9.38
C GLU A 416 2.87 -18.16 -9.44
N ALA A 417 3.63 -17.93 -8.36
CA ALA A 417 4.70 -16.93 -8.32
C ALA A 417 5.79 -17.23 -9.37
N ARG A 418 6.26 -18.48 -9.47
CA ARG A 418 7.22 -18.90 -10.51
C ARG A 418 6.70 -18.71 -11.93
N LEU A 419 5.41 -18.96 -12.17
CA LEU A 419 4.81 -18.70 -13.48
C LEU A 419 4.72 -17.20 -13.76
N ALA A 420 4.41 -16.38 -12.76
CA ALA A 420 4.41 -14.93 -12.89
C ALA A 420 5.81 -14.40 -13.22
N GLU A 421 6.88 -14.92 -12.60
CA GLU A 421 8.28 -14.60 -12.95
C GLU A 421 8.56 -14.88 -14.44
N GLN A 422 8.10 -16.03 -14.97
CA GLN A 422 8.24 -16.35 -16.40
C GLN A 422 7.48 -15.37 -17.31
N ILE A 423 6.25 -15.00 -16.92
CA ILE A 423 5.44 -14.02 -17.67
C ILE A 423 6.13 -12.65 -17.66
N LEU A 424 6.57 -12.17 -16.50
CA LEU A 424 7.21 -10.87 -16.32
C LEU A 424 8.56 -10.79 -17.05
N ALA A 425 9.34 -11.87 -17.04
CA ALA A 425 10.60 -11.98 -17.78
C ALA A 425 10.40 -11.92 -19.30
N LYS A 426 9.32 -12.54 -19.81
CA LYS A 426 9.00 -12.55 -21.25
C LYS A 426 8.46 -11.21 -21.75
N MET A 427 7.88 -10.39 -20.86
CA MET A 427 7.47 -9.02 -21.20
C MET A 427 8.68 -8.08 -21.31
N PRO A 428 8.67 -7.11 -22.25
CA PRO A 428 9.69 -6.06 -22.31
C PRO A 428 9.87 -5.31 -20.99
N PRO A 429 11.06 -4.76 -20.68
CA PRO A 429 11.22 -3.85 -19.55
C PRO A 429 10.37 -2.59 -19.75
N ASN A 430 10.00 -1.95 -18.65
CA ASN A 430 9.15 -0.76 -18.60
C ASN A 430 7.73 -1.01 -19.15
N THR A 431 7.24 -2.24 -19.01
CA THR A 431 5.85 -2.62 -19.28
C THR A 431 4.97 -2.32 -18.06
N CYS A 432 3.74 -1.87 -18.31
CA CYS A 432 2.74 -1.63 -17.28
C CYS A 432 2.06 -2.95 -16.85
N VAL A 433 1.92 -3.12 -15.54
CA VAL A 433 1.02 -4.10 -14.91
C VAL A 433 -0.27 -3.37 -14.52
N LEU A 434 -1.41 -3.91 -14.94
CA LEU A 434 -2.76 -3.41 -14.62
C LEU A 434 -3.39 -4.21 -13.47
N SER A 435 -4.51 -3.71 -12.97
CA SER A 435 -5.26 -4.19 -11.79
C SER A 435 -4.50 -3.92 -10.49
N TYR A 436 -4.48 -4.85 -9.54
CA TYR A 436 -3.82 -4.71 -8.24
C TYR A 436 -3.53 -6.11 -7.65
N PRO A 437 -2.33 -6.37 -7.08
CA PRO A 437 -1.94 -7.68 -6.55
C PRO A 437 -2.55 -8.02 -5.17
N TRP A 438 -3.64 -7.34 -4.81
CA TRP A 438 -4.32 -7.46 -3.53
C TRP A 438 -5.83 -7.40 -3.76
N ALA A 439 -6.56 -8.29 -3.08
CA ALA A 439 -8.02 -8.37 -3.12
C ALA A 439 -8.66 -8.42 -1.72
N GLY A 440 -7.87 -8.20 -0.68
CA GLY A 440 -8.24 -8.34 0.72
C GLY A 440 -7.01 -8.66 1.55
N LYS A 441 -7.07 -8.43 2.88
CA LYS A 441 -5.98 -8.85 3.76
C LYS A 441 -5.77 -10.36 3.61
N ASP A 442 -4.53 -10.75 3.33
CA ASP A 442 -4.09 -12.12 3.04
C ASP A 442 -4.71 -12.78 1.78
N ILE A 443 -5.39 -12.03 0.90
CA ILE A 443 -5.90 -12.52 -0.39
C ILE A 443 -5.09 -11.89 -1.52
N GLY A 444 -4.39 -12.75 -2.26
CA GLY A 444 -3.33 -12.35 -3.17
C GLY A 444 -1.98 -12.12 -2.48
N MET A 445 -0.91 -12.03 -3.25
CA MET A 445 0.44 -11.83 -2.72
C MET A 445 0.64 -10.52 -1.94
N GLY A 446 -0.26 -9.54 -2.11
CA GLY A 446 -0.24 -8.27 -1.40
C GLY A 446 0.45 -7.15 -2.18
N GLU A 447 0.16 -5.89 -1.79
CA GLU A 447 0.69 -4.70 -2.46
C GLU A 447 2.22 -4.65 -2.43
N GLY A 448 2.82 -4.63 -1.23
CA GLY A 448 4.27 -4.51 -1.08
C GLY A 448 5.02 -5.62 -1.82
N PRO A 449 4.78 -6.91 -1.53
CA PRO A 449 5.43 -8.01 -2.24
C PRO A 449 5.17 -7.99 -3.75
N GLY A 450 3.95 -7.64 -4.19
CA GLY A 450 3.60 -7.60 -5.61
C GLY A 450 4.31 -6.49 -6.37
N VAL A 451 4.33 -5.27 -5.83
CA VAL A 451 5.02 -4.14 -6.45
C VAL A 451 6.54 -4.36 -6.44
N THR A 452 7.09 -4.96 -5.37
CA THR A 452 8.49 -5.42 -5.35
C THR A 452 8.76 -6.37 -6.50
N LEU A 453 7.99 -7.47 -6.63
CA LEU A 453 8.17 -8.44 -7.71
C LEU A 453 8.09 -7.77 -9.09
N PHE A 454 7.13 -6.88 -9.33
CA PHE A 454 7.04 -6.16 -10.60
C PHE A 454 8.25 -5.26 -10.84
N ALA A 455 8.69 -4.52 -9.81
CA ALA A 455 9.84 -3.64 -9.89
C ALA A 455 11.13 -4.42 -10.21
N GLU A 456 11.34 -5.59 -9.61
CA GLU A 456 12.52 -6.44 -9.89
C GLU A 456 12.67 -6.75 -11.37
N PHE A 457 11.56 -7.04 -12.05
CA PHE A 457 11.49 -7.26 -13.50
C PHE A 457 11.36 -5.97 -14.33
N GLY A 458 11.68 -4.81 -13.75
CA GLY A 458 11.63 -3.50 -14.41
C GLY A 458 10.23 -3.15 -14.90
N LYS A 459 9.18 -3.57 -14.18
CA LYS A 459 7.78 -3.28 -14.49
C LYS A 459 7.22 -2.32 -13.47
N TYR A 460 6.14 -1.63 -13.81
CA TYR A 460 5.45 -0.72 -12.89
C TYR A 460 3.95 -0.99 -12.91
N LEU A 461 3.30 -0.77 -11.77
CA LEU A 461 1.87 -0.96 -11.58
C LEU A 461 1.11 0.33 -11.93
N VAL A 462 -0.04 0.22 -12.56
CA VAL A 462 -1.05 1.27 -12.56
C VAL A 462 -2.32 0.69 -11.97
N GLY A 463 -2.63 1.14 -10.75
CA GLY A 463 -3.80 0.70 -10.00
C GLY A 463 -5.07 0.96 -10.79
N THR A 464 -5.68 -0.10 -11.30
CA THR A 464 -6.86 -0.05 -12.19
C THR A 464 -7.97 -1.00 -11.75
N ILE A 465 -7.80 -1.61 -10.59
CA ILE A 465 -8.83 -2.41 -9.92
C ILE A 465 -10.14 -1.61 -9.82
N ASN A 466 -11.29 -2.17 -10.18
CA ASN A 466 -12.59 -1.49 -10.07
C ASN A 466 -12.77 -0.20 -10.89
N VAL A 467 -11.85 0.17 -11.81
CA VAL A 467 -12.10 1.24 -12.79
C VAL A 467 -12.96 0.69 -13.92
N SER A 468 -14.22 1.13 -13.99
CA SER A 468 -15.16 0.76 -15.06
C SER A 468 -15.01 1.65 -16.30
N ASN A 469 -15.54 1.20 -17.43
CA ASN A 469 -15.66 1.96 -18.67
C ASN A 469 -14.32 2.49 -19.23
N LEU A 470 -13.21 1.82 -18.94
CA LEU A 470 -11.89 2.28 -19.35
C LEU A 470 -11.74 2.27 -20.87
N THR A 471 -12.52 1.45 -21.58
CA THR A 471 -12.67 1.51 -23.04
C THR A 471 -13.34 2.78 -23.56
N VAL A 472 -14.14 3.48 -22.77
CA VAL A 472 -14.68 4.80 -23.13
C VAL A 472 -13.71 5.90 -22.69
N HIS A 473 -13.27 5.85 -21.43
CA HIS A 473 -12.39 6.88 -20.85
C HIS A 473 -11.08 7.06 -21.63
N SER A 474 -10.39 5.97 -21.97
CA SER A 474 -9.13 6.01 -22.74
C SER A 474 -9.32 6.52 -24.17
N GLY A 475 -10.56 6.54 -24.67
CA GLY A 475 -10.97 7.04 -25.98
C GLY A 475 -11.04 8.57 -26.06
N ILE A 476 -11.25 9.24 -24.94
CA ILE A 476 -11.28 10.70 -24.87
C ILE A 476 -9.87 11.25 -25.19
N ARG A 477 -9.79 12.39 -25.87
CA ARG A 477 -8.52 13.03 -26.25
C ARG A 477 -8.47 14.44 -25.68
N VAL A 478 -7.49 14.65 -24.81
CA VAL A 478 -7.07 15.97 -24.33
C VAL A 478 -5.62 16.11 -24.78
N ALA A 479 -5.32 17.13 -25.58
CA ALA A 479 -3.98 17.29 -26.18
C ALA A 479 -2.95 17.62 -25.10
N GLN A 480 -3.31 18.51 -24.18
CA GLN A 480 -2.49 18.92 -23.07
C GLN A 480 -3.38 19.39 -21.92
N PHE A 481 -3.09 18.91 -20.72
CA PHE A 481 -3.62 19.46 -19.49
C PHE A 481 -2.74 20.63 -19.06
N ARG A 482 -3.33 21.63 -18.40
CA ARG A 482 -2.61 22.77 -17.87
C ARG A 482 -3.05 23.03 -16.44
N GLN A 483 -2.12 23.00 -15.52
CA GLN A 483 -2.41 23.44 -14.17
C GLN A 483 -2.80 24.92 -14.21
N LYS A 484 -3.71 25.33 -13.34
CA LYS A 484 -4.06 26.75 -13.25
C LYS A 484 -2.83 27.53 -12.80
N PRO A 485 -2.62 28.76 -13.33
CA PRO A 485 -1.49 29.59 -12.93
C PRO A 485 -1.38 29.69 -11.41
N ALA A 486 -0.19 29.42 -10.89
CA ALA A 486 0.06 29.54 -9.47
C ALA A 486 -0.12 31.01 -9.03
N PRO A 487 -0.73 31.27 -7.87
CA PRO A 487 -0.56 32.57 -7.24
C PRO A 487 0.94 32.76 -6.91
N PRO A 488 1.42 34.01 -6.81
CA PRO A 488 2.80 34.28 -6.39
C PRO A 488 3.10 33.59 -5.05
N ALA A 489 4.30 33.02 -4.92
CA ALA A 489 4.76 32.52 -3.63
C ALA A 489 4.78 33.68 -2.61
N PRO A 490 4.43 33.44 -1.33
CA PRO A 490 4.57 34.47 -0.31
C PRO A 490 6.04 34.87 -0.18
N PRO A 491 6.37 36.09 0.30
CA PRO A 491 7.76 36.48 0.50
C PRO A 491 8.45 35.56 1.51
N LEU A 492 9.72 35.22 1.24
CA LEU A 492 10.57 34.46 2.16
C LEU A 492 10.85 35.31 3.42
N ARG A 493 10.44 34.81 4.58
CA ARG A 493 10.62 35.43 5.90
C ARG A 493 11.59 34.60 6.74
N ASP A 494 12.58 35.26 7.32
CA ASP A 494 13.68 34.59 7.98
C ASP A 494 13.33 33.97 9.33
N ASN A 495 12.13 34.25 9.87
CA ASN A 495 11.66 33.74 11.16
C ASN A 495 10.55 32.67 11.04
N LYS A 496 10.27 32.14 9.85
CA LYS A 496 9.14 31.22 9.62
C LYS A 496 9.54 29.80 9.27
N VAL A 497 8.64 28.87 9.55
CA VAL A 497 8.66 27.49 9.08
C VAL A 497 7.63 27.36 7.97
N TYR A 498 8.04 26.97 6.78
CA TYR A 498 7.14 26.72 5.66
C TYR A 498 6.82 25.23 5.60
N VAL A 499 5.54 24.90 5.48
CA VAL A 499 5.08 23.51 5.45
C VAL A 499 4.23 23.27 4.21
N SER A 500 4.32 22.08 3.62
CA SER A 500 3.48 21.71 2.48
C SER A 500 2.82 20.35 2.67
N PHE A 501 1.49 20.35 2.53
CA PHE A 501 0.66 19.15 2.59
C PHE A 501 0.62 18.47 1.23
N ILE A 502 0.86 17.17 1.19
CA ILE A 502 0.74 16.37 -0.04
C ILE A 502 -0.13 15.14 0.24
N MET A 503 -1.22 15.03 -0.51
CA MET A 503 -2.17 13.94 -0.48
C MET A 503 -1.68 12.76 -1.33
N SER A 504 -1.61 11.58 -0.72
CA SER A 504 -1.10 10.32 -1.30
C SER A 504 -2.09 9.62 -2.26
N ASP A 505 -1.64 8.49 -2.82
CA ASP A 505 -2.41 7.46 -3.54
C ASP A 505 -3.04 7.87 -4.88
N GLY A 506 -2.65 9.01 -5.46
CA GLY A 506 -3.10 9.43 -6.79
C GLY A 506 -2.57 8.60 -7.96
N ASP A 507 -1.72 7.61 -7.70
CA ASP A 507 -1.28 6.60 -8.68
C ASP A 507 -2.34 5.53 -8.94
N ASN A 508 -3.21 5.28 -7.96
CA ASN A 508 -4.29 4.31 -8.04
C ASN A 508 -5.53 4.99 -8.65
N LEU A 509 -5.85 4.70 -9.91
CA LEU A 509 -6.96 5.36 -10.63
C LEU A 509 -8.33 5.32 -9.90
N PRO A 510 -8.72 4.25 -9.19
CA PRO A 510 -9.90 4.20 -8.31
C PRO A 510 -9.97 5.31 -7.27
N VAL A 511 -8.83 5.76 -6.74
CA VAL A 511 -8.77 6.90 -5.82
C VAL A 511 -9.28 8.16 -6.51
N LEU A 512 -8.99 8.33 -7.81
CA LEU A 512 -9.43 9.43 -8.65
C LEU A 512 -10.88 9.25 -9.17
N THR A 513 -11.33 8.02 -9.42
CA THR A 513 -12.60 7.77 -10.10
C THR A 513 -13.77 7.48 -9.17
N THR A 514 -13.59 6.72 -8.09
CA THR A 514 -14.71 6.13 -7.35
C THR A 514 -14.63 6.35 -5.84
N HIS A 515 -13.42 6.41 -5.28
CA HIS A 515 -13.23 6.37 -3.84
C HIS A 515 -12.94 7.76 -3.25
N ASN A 516 -11.69 7.98 -2.86
CA ASN A 516 -11.29 8.97 -1.86
C ASN A 516 -11.28 10.40 -2.40
N PHE A 517 -10.61 10.67 -3.53
CA PHE A 517 -10.48 12.05 -4.03
C PHE A 517 -11.83 12.69 -4.40
N PRO A 518 -12.79 12.02 -5.05
CA PRO A 518 -14.11 12.62 -5.30
C PRO A 518 -14.80 13.16 -4.05
N GLN A 519 -14.56 12.53 -2.89
CA GLN A 519 -15.11 12.97 -1.61
C GLN A 519 -14.34 14.16 -1.06
N LEU A 520 -13.01 14.06 -0.94
CA LEU A 520 -12.16 15.14 -0.44
C LEU A 520 -12.25 16.40 -1.33
N TRP A 521 -12.42 16.23 -2.63
CA TRP A 521 -12.53 17.33 -3.59
C TRP A 521 -13.80 18.18 -3.42
N ARG A 522 -14.83 17.61 -2.79
CA ARG A 522 -16.12 18.28 -2.51
C ARG A 522 -16.16 18.95 -1.14
N ASP A 523 -15.14 18.75 -0.30
CA ASP A 523 -15.09 19.32 1.04
C ASP A 523 -15.02 20.87 0.97
N PRO A 524 -15.84 21.61 1.75
CA PRO A 524 -15.88 23.07 1.72
C PRO A 524 -14.62 23.76 2.28
N LEU A 525 -13.70 23.03 2.90
CA LEU A 525 -12.38 23.53 3.30
C LEU A 525 -11.36 23.48 2.14
N ARG A 526 -11.63 22.73 1.06
CA ARG A 526 -10.77 22.78 -0.13
C ARG A 526 -10.75 24.20 -0.68
N GLY A 527 -9.57 24.67 -1.08
CA GLY A 527 -9.36 26.05 -1.52
C GLY A 527 -9.07 27.04 -0.38
N LYS A 528 -9.12 26.61 0.89
CA LYS A 528 -8.70 27.42 2.05
C LYS A 528 -7.32 27.03 2.59
N ILE A 529 -6.91 25.79 2.35
CA ILE A 529 -5.62 25.23 2.73
C ILE A 529 -4.88 24.88 1.44
N PRO A 530 -3.59 25.26 1.27
CA PRO A 530 -2.80 24.82 0.12
C PRO A 530 -2.52 23.33 0.23
N ILE A 531 -2.90 22.57 -0.80
CA ILE A 531 -2.76 21.11 -0.83
C ILE A 531 -2.14 20.70 -2.17
N GLY A 532 -1.08 19.89 -2.08
CA GLY A 532 -0.57 19.09 -3.18
C GLY A 532 -1.40 17.83 -3.36
N TRP A 533 -1.89 17.59 -4.56
CA TRP A 533 -2.63 16.39 -4.92
C TRP A 533 -1.78 15.54 -5.87
N THR A 534 -1.59 14.28 -5.55
CA THR A 534 -0.81 13.38 -6.40
C THR A 534 -1.65 12.84 -7.55
N MET A 535 -1.03 12.57 -8.70
CA MET A 535 -1.67 11.90 -9.84
C MET A 535 -0.63 11.14 -10.67
N SER A 536 -0.89 9.88 -11.03
CA SER A 536 -0.02 9.18 -11.99
C SER A 536 -0.15 9.79 -13.39
N PRO A 537 0.96 9.95 -14.13
CA PRO A 537 0.95 10.35 -15.53
C PRO A 537 0.12 9.41 -16.42
N ALA A 538 -0.04 8.14 -16.03
CA ALA A 538 -0.89 7.19 -16.72
C ALA A 538 -2.38 7.60 -16.72
N ALA A 539 -2.83 8.37 -15.71
CA ALA A 539 -4.20 8.85 -15.63
C ALA A 539 -4.57 9.73 -16.84
N GLY A 540 -3.65 10.56 -17.35
CA GLY A 540 -3.86 11.38 -18.54
C GLY A 540 -4.07 10.58 -19.83
N LEU A 541 -3.67 9.30 -19.84
CA LEU A 541 -3.81 8.40 -20.98
C LEU A 541 -5.02 7.47 -20.83
N LEU A 542 -5.30 7.02 -19.60
CA LEU A 542 -6.32 6.04 -19.28
C LEU A 542 -7.67 6.65 -18.91
N ILE A 543 -7.67 7.73 -18.13
CA ILE A 543 -8.88 8.44 -17.67
C ILE A 543 -8.86 9.96 -17.92
N PRO A 544 -8.51 10.44 -19.13
CA PRO A 544 -8.33 11.87 -19.42
C PRO A 544 -9.53 12.76 -19.09
N ALA A 545 -10.77 12.27 -19.19
CA ALA A 545 -11.95 13.06 -18.78
C ALA A 545 -12.00 13.34 -17.28
N VAL A 546 -11.52 12.40 -16.45
CA VAL A 546 -11.45 12.54 -14.99
C VAL A 546 -10.33 13.51 -14.63
N VAL A 547 -9.18 13.38 -15.28
CA VAL A 547 -8.05 14.34 -15.13
C VAL A 547 -8.51 15.76 -15.50
N ASP A 548 -9.21 15.91 -16.62
CA ASP A 548 -9.73 17.21 -17.07
C ASP A 548 -10.64 17.86 -16.03
N TYR A 549 -11.57 17.09 -15.43
CA TYR A 549 -12.43 17.58 -14.36
C TYR A 549 -11.62 18.17 -13.19
N TYR A 550 -10.61 17.46 -12.75
CA TYR A 550 -9.75 17.89 -11.65
C TYR A 550 -8.98 19.17 -11.97
N TYR A 551 -8.44 19.29 -13.18
CA TYR A 551 -7.69 20.48 -13.61
C TYR A 551 -8.62 21.69 -13.76
N GLU A 552 -9.77 21.51 -14.39
CA GLU A 552 -10.75 22.57 -14.63
C GLU A 552 -11.38 23.11 -13.35
N THR A 553 -11.56 22.24 -12.34
CA THR A 553 -12.18 22.59 -11.05
C THR A 553 -11.17 22.86 -9.92
N SER A 554 -9.87 22.87 -10.24
CA SER A 554 -8.81 23.26 -9.30
C SER A 554 -9.00 24.71 -8.84
N THR A 555 -8.72 24.96 -7.56
CA THR A 555 -8.61 26.30 -6.97
C THR A 555 -7.16 26.79 -7.05
N PRO A 556 -6.88 28.08 -6.77
CA PRO A 556 -5.49 28.57 -6.68
C PRO A 556 -4.63 27.85 -5.62
N GLN A 557 -5.26 27.22 -4.63
CA GLN A 557 -4.60 26.49 -3.54
C GLN A 557 -4.31 25.01 -3.87
N ASP A 558 -4.81 24.51 -4.99
CA ASP A 558 -4.55 23.14 -5.44
C ASP A 558 -3.30 23.12 -6.35
N TYR A 559 -2.43 22.14 -6.14
CA TYR A 559 -1.27 21.87 -6.99
C TYR A 559 -1.17 20.39 -7.30
N TRP A 560 -0.97 20.02 -8.57
CA TRP A 560 -0.83 18.65 -9.00
C TRP A 560 0.65 18.25 -9.15
N LEU A 561 0.98 17.07 -8.65
CA LEU A 561 2.31 16.48 -8.75
C LEU A 561 2.22 15.00 -9.11
N THR A 562 3.31 14.48 -9.67
CA THR A 562 3.42 13.07 -10.08
C THR A 562 3.30 12.15 -8.86
N ALA A 563 2.46 11.12 -8.94
CA ALA A 563 2.34 10.08 -7.92
C ALA A 563 3.37 8.95 -8.11
N VAL A 564 3.55 8.14 -7.06
CA VAL A 564 4.60 7.11 -6.94
C VAL A 564 4.68 6.20 -8.17
N SER A 565 5.86 5.78 -8.65
CA SER A 565 7.15 6.47 -8.50
C SER A 565 7.61 6.98 -9.87
N GLY A 566 6.68 7.60 -10.60
CA GLY A 566 6.88 8.07 -11.97
C GLY A 566 5.67 7.81 -12.85
N LEU A 567 5.88 7.20 -14.03
CA LEU A 567 4.79 6.83 -14.95
C LEU A 567 3.73 5.92 -14.30
N GLY A 568 4.12 5.12 -13.32
CA GLY A 568 3.24 4.35 -12.45
C GLY A 568 3.99 3.89 -11.20
N TYR A 569 3.30 3.12 -10.37
CA TYR A 569 3.75 2.69 -9.06
C TYR A 569 4.84 1.60 -9.16
N THR A 570 6.01 1.90 -8.59
CA THR A 570 7.16 1.01 -8.51
C THR A 570 8.06 1.40 -7.32
N TYR A 571 9.01 0.53 -6.97
CA TYR A 571 10.07 0.81 -6.00
C TYR A 571 11.41 0.96 -6.73
N PRO A 572 11.93 2.20 -6.90
CA PRO A 572 13.23 2.44 -7.54
C PRO A 572 14.40 1.62 -6.97
N ASP A 573 14.40 1.36 -5.66
CA ASP A 573 15.44 0.56 -5.01
C ASP A 573 15.48 -0.90 -5.52
N GLN A 574 14.36 -1.42 -6.01
CA GLN A 574 14.23 -2.78 -6.59
C GLN A 574 14.16 -2.76 -8.12
N TYR A 575 14.11 -1.58 -8.75
CA TYR A 575 13.77 -1.48 -10.16
C TYR A 575 14.81 -2.09 -11.09
N GLY A 576 14.41 -3.11 -11.83
CA GLY A 576 15.20 -3.78 -12.86
C GLY A 576 16.35 -4.63 -12.34
N ILE A 577 16.35 -5.05 -11.06
CA ILE A 577 17.45 -5.84 -10.49
C ILE A 577 17.68 -7.19 -11.18
N ARG A 578 16.67 -7.74 -11.87
CA ARG A 578 16.81 -8.99 -12.63
C ARG A 578 17.54 -8.80 -13.97
N TYR A 579 17.84 -7.58 -14.40
CA TYR A 579 18.51 -7.29 -15.67
C TYR A 579 20.01 -7.09 -15.52
N ARG A 580 20.78 -7.59 -16.49
CA ARG A 580 22.22 -7.37 -16.59
C ARG A 580 22.60 -5.89 -16.57
N ASP A 581 21.80 -5.06 -17.25
CA ASP A 581 21.97 -3.61 -17.32
C ASP A 581 20.75 -2.92 -16.69
N ARG A 582 20.68 -3.03 -15.35
CA ARG A 582 19.70 -2.35 -14.51
C ARG A 582 19.69 -0.83 -14.72
N GLU A 583 20.86 -0.22 -14.85
CA GLU A 583 20.99 1.23 -14.98
C GLU A 583 20.29 1.75 -16.25
N LYS A 584 20.41 1.03 -17.37
CA LYS A 584 19.69 1.35 -18.60
C LYS A 584 18.18 1.19 -18.43
N VAL A 585 17.70 0.08 -17.84
CA VAL A 585 16.27 -0.16 -17.63
C VAL A 585 15.63 0.98 -16.82
N TYR A 586 16.27 1.37 -15.72
CA TYR A 586 15.82 2.48 -14.89
C TYR A 586 15.90 3.84 -15.61
N THR A 587 16.98 4.09 -16.34
CA THR A 587 17.13 5.32 -17.15
C THR A 587 16.02 5.46 -18.19
N ASP A 588 15.68 4.36 -18.87
CA ASP A 588 14.57 4.34 -19.84
C ASP A 588 13.22 4.60 -19.16
N PHE A 589 12.98 4.06 -17.96
CA PHE A 589 11.78 4.35 -17.17
C PHE A 589 11.68 5.82 -16.76
N LEU A 590 12.78 6.42 -16.32
CA LEU A 590 12.82 7.85 -15.95
C LEU A 590 12.59 8.75 -17.18
N ASN A 591 13.10 8.36 -18.35
CA ASN A 591 12.80 9.05 -19.61
C ASN A 591 11.32 8.96 -19.98
N LEU A 592 10.70 7.79 -19.87
CA LEU A 592 9.27 7.61 -20.09
C LEU A 592 8.44 8.46 -19.12
N THR A 593 8.83 8.47 -17.85
CA THR A 593 8.22 9.29 -16.81
C THR A 593 8.28 10.78 -17.18
N ARG A 594 9.45 11.32 -17.53
CA ARG A 594 9.61 12.71 -17.95
C ARG A 594 8.70 13.04 -19.14
N LEU A 595 8.68 12.18 -20.15
CA LEU A 595 7.87 12.40 -21.35
C LEU A 595 6.37 12.40 -21.03
N ALA A 596 5.92 11.57 -20.09
CA ALA A 596 4.51 11.48 -19.68
C ALA A 596 4.07 12.64 -18.78
N MET A 597 5.00 13.24 -18.01
CA MET A 597 4.70 14.40 -17.16
C MET A 597 4.39 15.67 -17.98
N VAL A 598 5.06 15.86 -19.13
CA VAL A 598 4.92 17.07 -19.97
C VAL A 598 3.48 17.36 -20.43
N PRO A 599 2.72 16.42 -21.03
CA PRO A 599 1.35 16.69 -21.45
C PRO A 599 0.39 16.87 -20.27
N MET A 600 0.79 16.50 -19.06
CA MET A 600 0.03 16.73 -17.83
C MET A 600 0.45 17.98 -17.07
N ASP A 601 1.47 18.71 -17.53
CA ASP A 601 1.95 19.92 -16.83
C ASP A 601 2.38 19.62 -15.38
N LEU A 602 2.94 18.42 -15.15
CA LEU A 602 3.43 17.98 -13.84
C LEU A 602 4.89 18.39 -13.69
N HIS A 603 5.20 19.11 -12.61
CA HIS A 603 6.54 19.67 -12.39
C HIS A 603 7.24 19.17 -11.13
N ALA A 604 6.55 18.47 -10.24
CA ALA A 604 7.14 17.83 -9.06
C ALA A 604 6.74 16.35 -9.01
N ALA A 605 7.42 15.56 -8.18
CA ALA A 605 7.11 14.15 -8.01
C ALA A 605 7.16 13.73 -6.54
N TRP A 606 6.12 13.00 -6.13
CA TRP A 606 6.10 12.21 -4.90
C TRP A 606 6.53 10.78 -5.26
N ILE A 607 7.56 10.27 -4.58
CA ILE A 607 8.25 9.02 -4.95
C ILE A 607 8.39 8.09 -3.74
N MET A 608 8.14 6.80 -3.91
CA MET A 608 8.18 5.80 -2.85
C MET A 608 9.14 4.67 -3.20
N GLY A 609 9.72 4.03 -2.18
CA GLY A 609 10.66 2.92 -2.34
C GLY A 609 11.99 3.34 -2.96
N ILE A 610 12.42 4.57 -2.66
CA ILE A 610 13.68 5.15 -3.11
C ILE A 610 14.46 5.69 -1.92
N THR A 611 15.33 4.85 -1.36
CA THR A 611 16.12 5.20 -0.17
C THR A 611 17.55 5.57 -0.52
N GLN A 612 18.02 5.22 -1.72
CA GLN A 612 19.42 5.45 -2.12
C GLN A 612 19.62 6.87 -2.68
N PRO A 613 20.53 7.69 -2.12
CA PRO A 613 20.81 9.04 -2.61
C PRO A 613 21.24 9.08 -4.10
N LYS A 614 21.96 8.06 -4.58
CA LYS A 614 22.34 7.93 -6.01
C LYS A 614 21.12 7.86 -6.92
N LEU A 615 20.10 7.08 -6.55
CA LEU A 615 18.87 6.94 -7.33
C LEU A 615 18.05 8.23 -7.28
N ILE A 616 17.97 8.90 -6.12
CA ILE A 616 17.31 10.22 -5.99
C ILE A 616 17.99 11.24 -6.91
N ALA A 617 19.33 11.28 -6.91
CA ALA A 617 20.11 12.16 -7.78
C ALA A 617 19.92 11.83 -9.26
N GLN A 618 19.87 10.54 -9.63
CA GLN A 618 19.60 10.12 -11.00
C GLN A 618 18.18 10.51 -11.44
N TYR A 619 17.18 10.39 -10.56
CA TYR A 619 15.80 10.81 -10.82
C TYR A 619 15.74 12.33 -11.08
N ALA A 620 16.33 13.13 -10.18
CA ALA A 620 16.39 14.59 -10.32
C ALA A 620 17.13 15.02 -11.60
N GLU A 621 18.20 14.31 -11.96
CA GLU A 621 18.94 14.53 -13.19
C GLU A 621 18.04 14.24 -14.40
N LEU A 622 17.54 13.01 -14.56
CA LEU A 622 16.87 12.60 -15.79
C LEU A 622 15.46 13.17 -15.94
N VAL A 623 14.66 13.20 -14.86
CA VAL A 623 13.26 13.66 -14.91
C VAL A 623 13.16 15.19 -14.86
N ARG A 624 14.13 15.85 -14.20
CA ARG A 624 14.17 17.31 -14.00
C ARG A 624 12.94 17.92 -13.32
N PRO A 625 12.47 17.37 -12.19
CA PRO A 625 11.39 17.99 -11.42
C PRO A 625 11.89 19.26 -10.71
N GLN A 626 10.97 20.16 -10.38
CA GLN A 626 11.19 21.33 -9.54
C GLN A 626 11.45 20.97 -8.07
N ALA A 627 10.94 19.83 -7.62
CA ALA A 627 11.20 19.23 -6.31
C ALA A 627 10.80 17.75 -6.28
N LEU A 628 11.45 17.00 -5.39
CA LEU A 628 11.11 15.63 -5.03
C LEU A 628 10.57 15.58 -3.62
N PHE A 629 9.53 14.76 -3.43
CA PHE A 629 8.90 14.49 -2.14
C PHE A 629 8.95 12.98 -1.88
N PRO A 630 10.03 12.44 -1.30
CA PRO A 630 10.11 11.01 -1.06
C PRO A 630 9.28 10.57 0.14
N ASP A 631 9.03 9.26 0.18
CA ASP A 631 8.50 8.46 1.28
C ASP A 631 6.98 8.34 1.38
N TYR A 632 6.55 7.21 1.93
CA TYR A 632 5.17 6.96 2.36
C TYR A 632 5.18 6.91 3.88
N GLY A 633 4.80 8.03 4.48
CA GLY A 633 5.00 8.30 5.91
C GLY A 633 6.45 8.63 6.28
N ARG A 634 6.65 9.06 7.53
CA ARG A 634 7.96 9.46 8.07
C ARG A 634 8.96 8.31 8.01
N ARG A 635 10.08 8.54 7.31
CA ARG A 635 11.25 7.63 7.24
C ARG A 635 12.53 8.25 7.78
N VAL A 636 12.52 9.54 8.08
CA VAL A 636 13.68 10.29 8.58
C VAL A 636 13.46 10.79 10.00
N THR A 637 14.55 10.85 10.75
CA THR A 637 14.53 11.27 12.16
C THR A 637 15.13 12.66 12.39
N ARG A 638 15.78 13.26 11.38
CA ARG A 638 16.43 14.58 11.45
C ARG A 638 16.02 15.50 10.31
N TYR A 639 16.15 16.80 10.54
CA TYR A 639 15.77 17.83 9.58
C TYR A 639 16.69 17.84 8.35
N GLU A 640 17.98 17.61 8.55
CA GLU A 640 19.00 17.65 7.49
C GLU A 640 18.80 16.53 6.48
N ASP A 641 18.31 15.37 6.92
CA ASP A 641 17.90 14.27 6.05
C ASP A 641 16.51 14.50 5.46
N ALA A 642 15.67 15.28 6.15
CA ALA A 642 14.36 15.63 5.67
C ALA A 642 14.41 16.60 4.50
N THR A 643 15.30 17.59 4.54
CA THR A 643 15.30 18.71 3.60
C THR A 643 16.70 19.02 3.10
N TYR A 644 16.93 18.77 1.81
CA TYR A 644 18.24 19.01 1.19
C TYR A 644 18.16 19.26 -0.32
N LEU A 645 19.29 19.64 -0.92
CA LEU A 645 19.45 19.72 -2.37
C LEU A 645 20.17 18.48 -2.91
N THR A 646 19.63 17.89 -3.97
CA THR A 646 20.27 16.82 -4.76
C THR A 646 20.79 17.38 -6.10
N SER A 647 21.19 16.52 -7.04
CA SER A 647 21.67 16.90 -8.39
C SER A 647 20.88 18.06 -9.02
N ARG A 648 21.58 18.92 -9.76
CA ARG A 648 21.06 20.19 -10.33
C ARG A 648 20.44 21.17 -9.32
N ASN A 649 20.77 21.07 -8.03
CA ASN A 649 20.11 21.83 -6.95
C ASN A 649 18.58 21.63 -6.94
N VAL A 650 18.11 20.41 -7.21
CA VAL A 650 16.71 20.04 -7.02
C VAL A 650 16.45 19.83 -5.52
N PRO A 651 15.47 20.52 -4.91
CA PRO A 651 15.02 20.25 -3.55
C PRO A 651 14.46 18.85 -3.37
N VAL A 652 14.82 18.22 -2.25
CA VAL A 652 14.25 16.98 -1.74
C VAL A 652 13.65 17.27 -0.37
N PHE A 653 12.40 16.86 -0.19
CA PHE A 653 11.68 16.99 1.08
C PHE A 653 11.07 15.63 1.47
N HIS A 654 11.74 14.87 2.34
CA HIS A 654 11.22 13.63 2.90
C HIS A 654 10.05 13.91 3.86
N ALA A 655 9.13 12.96 3.95
CA ALA A 655 7.96 13.07 4.81
C ALA A 655 8.36 13.15 6.29
N VAL A 656 7.76 14.07 7.03
CA VAL A 656 8.00 14.25 8.48
C VAL A 656 6.87 13.71 9.37
N MET A 657 5.79 13.21 8.77
CA MET A 657 4.61 12.70 9.47
C MET A 657 4.34 11.23 9.14
N GLY A 658 3.92 10.44 10.14
CA GLY A 658 3.39 9.09 9.98
C GLY A 658 1.93 8.99 10.44
N TRP A 659 1.42 7.79 10.65
CA TRP A 659 0.08 7.56 11.20
C TRP A 659 0.08 6.40 12.19
N ARG A 660 -0.98 6.31 13.00
CA ARG A 660 -1.27 5.16 13.86
C ARG A 660 -2.54 4.49 13.37
N GLU A 661 -2.44 3.22 13.02
CA GLU A 661 -3.60 2.41 12.67
C GLU A 661 -4.50 2.32 13.90
N ASN A 662 -5.74 2.84 13.79
CA ASN A 662 -6.77 2.94 14.85
C ASN A 662 -6.69 4.13 15.82
N ALA A 663 -5.86 5.14 15.57
CA ALA A 663 -5.94 6.38 16.34
C ALA A 663 -7.24 7.15 16.01
N SER A 664 -7.84 7.77 17.03
CA SER A 664 -8.90 8.77 16.81
C SER A 664 -8.34 9.99 16.06
N PRO A 665 -9.18 10.80 15.39
CA PRO A 665 -8.72 12.00 14.71
C PRO A 665 -7.92 12.96 15.60
N GLU A 666 -8.30 13.08 16.87
CA GLU A 666 -7.62 13.93 17.86
C GLU A 666 -6.22 13.38 18.21
N GLU A 667 -6.12 12.09 18.51
CA GLU A 667 -4.83 11.43 18.78
C GLU A 667 -3.91 11.49 17.55
N GLN A 668 -4.47 11.36 16.36
CA GLN A 668 -3.72 11.43 15.10
C GLN A 668 -3.18 12.85 14.84
N VAL A 669 -3.97 13.89 15.11
CA VAL A 669 -3.52 15.29 15.00
C VAL A 669 -2.46 15.62 16.07
N ALA A 670 -2.63 15.15 17.31
CA ALA A 670 -1.63 15.32 18.36
C ALA A 670 -0.29 14.64 18.01
N LEU A 671 -0.33 13.43 17.46
CA LEU A 671 0.86 12.74 16.96
C LEU A 671 1.56 13.55 15.85
N TRP A 672 0.80 14.07 14.88
CA TRP A 672 1.35 14.91 13.81
C TRP A 672 2.00 16.18 14.36
N GLU A 673 1.36 16.87 15.30
CA GLU A 673 1.94 18.04 15.94
C GLU A 673 3.28 17.70 16.61
N GLN A 674 3.32 16.62 17.40
CA GLN A 674 4.55 16.16 18.05
C GLN A 674 5.66 15.89 17.03
N GLN A 675 5.36 15.14 15.97
CA GLN A 675 6.35 14.78 14.94
C GLN A 675 6.87 16.00 14.17
N ILE A 676 5.99 16.92 13.80
CA ILE A 676 6.37 18.18 13.13
C ILE A 676 7.29 18.99 14.04
N ARG A 677 6.90 19.20 15.30
CA ARG A 677 7.71 20.00 16.23
C ARG A 677 9.06 19.37 16.52
N ALA A 678 9.12 18.04 16.65
CA ALA A 678 10.37 17.30 16.86
C ALA A 678 11.35 17.46 15.68
N LEU A 679 10.85 17.46 14.44
CA LEU A 679 11.67 17.64 13.23
C LEU A 679 11.88 19.09 12.80
N THR A 680 11.23 20.04 13.48
CA THR A 680 11.41 21.45 13.18
C THR A 680 12.74 21.92 13.80
N PRO A 681 13.73 22.36 13.00
CA PRO A 681 15.04 22.77 13.52
C PRO A 681 14.90 24.06 14.37
N LYS A 682 15.96 24.52 15.02
CA LYS A 682 15.95 25.86 15.64
C LYS A 682 16.22 26.96 14.61
N GLN A 683 16.99 26.64 13.59
CA GLN A 683 17.39 27.52 12.50
C GLN A 683 16.16 27.89 11.64
N ARG A 684 16.10 29.14 11.21
CA ARG A 684 15.02 29.69 10.39
C ARG A 684 15.61 30.49 9.22
N PRO A 685 14.95 30.50 8.05
CA PRO A 685 13.71 29.79 7.73
C PRO A 685 13.89 28.27 7.63
N ALA A 686 12.81 27.51 7.85
CA ALA A 686 12.82 26.04 7.73
C ALA A 686 11.70 25.54 6.81
N PHE A 687 11.83 24.33 6.26
CA PHE A 687 10.95 23.81 5.19
C PHE A 687 10.62 22.34 5.43
N LEU A 688 9.35 21.98 5.51
CA LEU A 688 8.91 20.61 5.84
C LEU A 688 7.83 20.09 4.88
N HIS A 689 7.96 18.83 4.49
CA HIS A 689 6.93 18.09 3.77
C HIS A 689 6.04 17.30 4.74
N LEU A 690 4.76 17.66 4.76
CA LEU A 690 3.72 17.02 5.56
C LEU A 690 2.96 16.00 4.69
N PHE A 691 3.34 14.72 4.79
CA PHE A 691 2.69 13.61 4.09
C PHE A 691 1.30 13.31 4.65
N LEU A 692 0.31 13.16 3.77
CA LEU A 692 -1.07 12.84 4.15
C LEU A 692 -1.47 11.48 3.62
N TRP A 693 -1.73 10.54 4.53
CA TRP A 693 -2.36 9.26 4.22
C TRP A 693 -3.84 9.48 3.90
N ASN A 694 -4.21 9.37 2.62
CA ASN A 694 -5.53 9.79 2.14
C ASN A 694 -6.68 9.03 2.80
N TRP A 695 -6.48 7.77 3.18
CA TRP A 695 -7.49 6.91 3.80
C TRP A 695 -7.83 7.27 5.25
N GLY A 696 -6.92 7.93 5.97
CA GLY A 696 -7.12 8.35 7.37
C GLY A 696 -7.11 9.86 7.59
N THR A 697 -6.99 10.66 6.53
CA THR A 697 -6.91 12.13 6.63
C THR A 697 -8.21 12.79 6.17
N SER A 698 -8.65 13.79 6.94
CA SER A 698 -9.71 14.71 6.53
C SER A 698 -9.22 16.16 6.53
N LEU A 699 -9.82 17.02 5.70
CA LEU A 699 -9.45 18.44 5.64
C LEU A 699 -9.69 19.21 6.96
N PRO A 700 -10.72 18.88 7.77
CA PRO A 700 -10.84 19.43 9.12
C PRO A 700 -9.64 19.12 10.03
N MET A 701 -9.07 17.91 9.97
CA MET A 701 -7.88 17.57 10.74
C MET A 701 -6.68 18.45 10.36
N LEU A 702 -6.54 18.81 9.07
CA LEU A 702 -5.47 19.71 8.61
C LEU A 702 -5.65 21.13 9.16
N ARG A 703 -6.90 21.63 9.20
CA ARG A 703 -7.21 22.92 9.83
C ARG A 703 -6.83 22.89 11.31
N ASP A 704 -7.21 21.84 12.02
CA ASP A 704 -6.96 21.71 13.46
C ASP A 704 -5.47 21.59 13.76
N LEU A 705 -4.72 20.86 12.93
CA LEU A 705 -3.26 20.80 12.98
C LEU A 705 -2.62 22.18 12.79
N LEU A 706 -3.04 22.94 11.76
CA LEU A 706 -2.50 24.28 11.53
C LEU A 706 -2.79 25.25 12.68
N GLN A 707 -3.98 25.14 13.30
CA GLN A 707 -4.33 25.93 14.48
C GLN A 707 -3.43 25.60 15.67
N ARG A 708 -3.07 24.33 15.88
CA ARG A 708 -2.13 23.92 16.92
C ARG A 708 -0.72 24.42 16.67
N LEU A 709 -0.24 24.30 15.43
CA LEU A 709 1.11 24.74 15.05
C LEU A 709 1.30 26.25 15.23
N GLY A 710 0.27 27.04 14.94
CA GLY A 710 0.25 28.50 15.13
C GLY A 710 1.00 29.27 14.04
N ASP A 711 1.10 30.59 14.21
CA ASP A 711 1.52 31.53 13.16
C ASP A 711 2.98 31.39 12.71
N ASP A 712 3.81 30.65 13.44
CA ASP A 712 5.19 30.35 13.04
C ASP A 712 5.28 29.39 11.85
N TYR A 713 4.22 28.61 11.63
CA TYR A 713 4.11 27.68 10.53
C TYR A 713 3.22 28.24 9.43
N VAL A 714 3.78 28.39 8.23
CA VAL A 714 3.10 28.93 7.06
C VAL A 714 2.86 27.80 6.07
N ALA A 715 1.60 27.38 5.94
CA ALA A 715 1.21 26.42 4.92
C ALA A 715 1.36 27.03 3.53
N VAL A 716 2.07 26.34 2.63
CA VAL A 716 2.29 26.75 1.24
C VAL A 716 2.10 25.57 0.29
N ARG A 717 1.87 25.88 -1.00
CA ARG A 717 1.82 24.84 -2.03
C ARG A 717 3.20 24.16 -2.20
N PRO A 718 3.25 22.93 -2.75
CA PRO A 718 4.52 22.23 -2.92
C PRO A 718 5.53 22.98 -3.83
N ASP A 719 5.06 23.61 -4.91
CA ASP A 719 5.88 24.44 -5.80
C ASP A 719 6.40 25.73 -5.11
N HIS A 720 5.59 26.30 -4.21
CA HIS A 720 6.02 27.42 -3.38
C HIS A 720 7.07 26.99 -2.36
N LEU A 721 6.92 25.83 -1.71
CA LEU A 721 7.93 25.29 -0.79
C LEU A 721 9.28 25.14 -1.48
N ALA A 722 9.28 24.53 -2.67
CA ALA A 722 10.48 24.37 -3.50
C ALA A 722 11.11 25.72 -3.89
N THR A 723 10.28 26.71 -4.23
CA THR A 723 10.74 28.05 -4.61
C THR A 723 11.37 28.78 -3.43
N LEU A 724 10.72 28.76 -2.27
CA LEU A 724 11.19 29.44 -1.06
C LEU A 724 12.47 28.80 -0.52
N TYR A 725 12.56 27.47 -0.56
CA TYR A 725 13.80 26.78 -0.18
C TYR A 725 14.95 27.14 -1.10
N ARG A 726 14.75 27.14 -2.43
CA ARG A 726 15.80 27.58 -3.37
C ARG A 726 16.23 29.02 -3.13
N GLN A 727 15.30 29.94 -2.85
CA GLN A 727 15.64 31.32 -2.48
C GLN A 727 16.49 31.39 -1.20
N ALA A 728 16.15 30.58 -0.19
CA ALA A 728 16.93 30.51 1.04
C ALA A 728 18.34 29.96 0.78
N MET A 729 18.46 28.86 0.02
CA MET A 729 19.75 28.25 -0.29
C MET A 729 20.62 29.13 -1.19
N GLU A 730 20.02 29.90 -2.10
CA GLU A 730 20.77 30.88 -2.91
C GLU A 730 21.40 31.97 -2.02
N ARG A 731 20.74 32.39 -0.92
CA ARG A 731 21.34 33.33 0.05
C ARG A 731 22.54 32.73 0.79
N GLU A 732 22.54 31.41 1.00
CA GLU A 732 23.66 30.73 1.67
C GLU A 732 24.92 30.65 0.81
N GLN A 733 24.78 30.73 -0.53
CA GLN A 733 25.80 30.58 -1.58
C GLN A 733 26.49 29.20 -1.63
N ILE A 734 26.84 28.66 -0.46
CA ILE A 734 27.31 27.29 -0.29
C ILE A 734 26.53 26.58 0.82
N ILE A 735 26.37 25.27 0.68
CA ILE A 735 25.92 24.39 1.75
C ILE A 735 27.03 23.39 2.03
N VAL A 736 27.34 23.20 3.32
CA VAL A 736 28.20 22.13 3.80
C VAL A 736 27.32 21.20 4.64
N ARG A 737 27.21 19.93 4.23
CA ARG A 737 26.53 18.90 5.02
C ARG A 737 27.56 17.96 5.64
N PRO A 738 27.81 18.08 6.95
CA PRO A 738 28.63 17.12 7.66
C PRO A 738 27.84 15.86 8.03
N PRO A 739 28.50 14.75 8.41
CA PRO A 739 27.86 13.72 9.21
C PRO A 739 27.48 14.31 10.57
N ASP A 740 26.44 13.78 11.18
CA ASP A 740 25.85 14.34 12.40
C ASP A 740 26.73 14.08 13.62
N ARG A 741 27.45 12.98 13.57
CA ARG A 741 28.55 12.68 14.47
C ARG A 741 29.51 11.75 13.79
N ILE A 742 30.75 11.80 14.24
CA ILE A 742 31.74 10.78 13.92
C ILE A 742 31.85 9.89 15.14
N ALA A 743 31.98 8.59 14.95
CA ALA A 743 32.36 7.75 16.07
C ALA A 743 33.72 7.12 15.82
N VAL A 744 34.41 6.90 16.91
CA VAL A 744 35.74 6.34 16.94
C VAL A 744 35.73 5.16 17.92
N LEU A 745 36.30 4.05 17.47
CA LEU A 745 36.56 2.90 18.31
C LEU A 745 37.92 3.10 18.98
N GLY A 746 37.95 3.28 20.30
CA GLY A 746 39.15 3.67 21.02
C GLY A 746 39.73 5.01 20.52
N ASP A 747 40.99 5.00 20.13
CA ASP A 747 41.74 6.16 19.61
C ASP A 747 42.17 5.97 18.13
N GLU A 748 41.39 5.23 17.36
CA GLU A 748 41.68 4.94 15.96
C GLU A 748 41.59 6.18 15.04
N ARG A 749 42.29 6.11 13.90
CA ARG A 749 42.18 7.11 12.83
C ARG A 749 40.81 6.99 12.16
N ILE A 750 40.11 8.10 12.05
CA ILE A 750 38.78 8.18 11.42
C ILE A 750 38.87 8.73 10.00
N SER A 751 37.83 8.43 9.21
CA SER A 751 37.58 9.05 7.92
C SER A 751 36.09 9.30 7.74
N PHE A 752 35.74 10.49 7.27
CA PHE A 752 34.35 10.88 7.01
C PHE A 752 34.27 11.88 5.86
N THR A 753 33.09 12.01 5.27
CA THR A 753 32.84 12.83 4.09
C THR A 753 31.96 14.02 4.43
N LEU A 754 32.34 15.21 3.96
CA LEU A 754 31.52 16.42 3.97
C LEU A 754 30.99 16.66 2.56
N HIS A 755 29.69 16.85 2.41
CA HIS A 755 29.12 17.20 1.10
C HIS A 755 29.06 18.72 0.97
N VAL A 756 29.88 19.29 0.08
CA VAL A 756 29.96 20.73 -0.17
C VAL A 756 29.32 21.05 -1.51
N ARG A 757 28.41 22.02 -1.54
CA ARG A 757 27.62 22.34 -2.74
C ARG A 757 27.53 23.83 -2.96
N ASN A 758 27.67 24.25 -4.22
CA ASN A 758 27.41 25.61 -4.63
C ASN A 758 25.92 25.78 -4.97
N THR A 759 25.26 26.64 -4.20
CA THR A 759 23.84 26.97 -4.32
C THR A 759 23.59 28.37 -4.87
N GLY A 760 24.66 29.16 -5.01
CA GLY A 760 24.63 30.48 -5.63
C GLY A 760 24.53 30.41 -7.16
N LYS A 761 24.69 31.58 -7.78
CA LYS A 761 24.68 31.76 -9.24
C LYS A 761 26.07 31.84 -9.85
N GLU A 762 27.08 32.10 -9.03
CA GLU A 762 28.45 32.33 -9.45
C GLU A 762 29.36 31.18 -9.00
N ARG A 763 30.46 30.98 -9.72
CA ARG A 763 31.55 30.07 -9.34
C ARG A 763 32.10 30.45 -7.96
N GLN A 764 32.39 29.45 -7.12
CA GLN A 764 32.95 29.63 -5.78
C GLN A 764 34.29 28.88 -5.69
N GLU A 765 35.34 29.60 -5.32
CA GLU A 765 36.60 29.01 -4.86
C GLU A 765 36.56 28.93 -3.34
N VAL A 766 36.69 27.72 -2.78
CA VAL A 766 36.44 27.42 -1.37
C VAL A 766 37.66 26.78 -0.74
N SER A 767 38.33 27.49 0.17
CA SER A 767 39.37 26.90 1.01
C SER A 767 38.77 26.06 2.14
N VAL A 768 39.39 24.91 2.45
CA VAL A 768 38.94 23.98 3.50
C VAL A 768 40.04 23.82 4.53
N ARG A 769 39.72 24.00 5.81
CA ARG A 769 40.69 23.86 6.91
C ARG A 769 40.10 23.15 8.11
N VAL A 770 40.77 22.10 8.57
CA VAL A 770 40.49 21.49 9.88
C VAL A 770 41.18 22.33 10.94
N GLU A 771 40.41 22.99 11.80
CA GLU A 771 40.95 23.94 12.79
C GLU A 771 41.22 23.29 14.14
N GLU A 772 40.30 22.43 14.60
CA GLU A 772 40.33 21.85 15.94
C GLU A 772 39.82 20.41 15.94
N GLY A 773 40.26 19.62 16.93
CA GLY A 773 39.69 18.31 17.25
C GLY A 773 40.32 17.11 16.55
N LEU A 774 41.19 17.31 15.54
CA LEU A 774 41.94 16.24 14.89
C LEU A 774 43.45 16.47 14.93
N GLN A 775 44.22 15.44 15.28
CA GLN A 775 45.65 15.35 15.01
C GLN A 775 45.90 14.63 13.68
N GLN A 776 47.00 14.98 13.01
CA GLN A 776 47.38 14.42 11.70
C GLN A 776 46.23 14.53 10.68
N ALA A 777 45.54 15.68 10.72
CA ALA A 777 44.38 15.94 9.89
C ALA A 777 44.79 16.05 8.43
N ALA A 778 43.99 15.45 7.55
CA ALA A 778 44.13 15.55 6.10
C ALA A 778 42.75 15.75 5.47
N THR A 779 42.69 16.54 4.41
CA THR A 779 41.50 16.72 3.59
C THR A 779 41.80 16.33 2.14
N SER A 780 40.81 15.82 1.39
CA SER A 780 41.00 15.52 -0.03
C SER A 780 41.21 16.77 -0.89
N PHE A 781 40.87 17.95 -0.35
CA PHE A 781 41.03 19.25 -0.97
C PHE A 781 41.46 20.28 0.08
N ASP A 782 42.49 21.07 -0.22
CA ASP A 782 42.80 22.31 0.50
C ASP A 782 41.99 23.49 -0.07
N THR A 783 41.67 23.42 -1.37
CA THR A 783 40.86 24.39 -2.09
C THR A 783 40.00 23.66 -3.12
N ILE A 784 38.73 24.05 -3.20
CA ILE A 784 37.73 23.46 -4.08
C ILE A 784 37.29 24.53 -5.08
N ASP A 785 37.21 24.15 -6.35
CA ASP A 785 36.59 24.96 -7.39
C ASP A 785 35.18 24.45 -7.72
N LEU A 786 34.15 25.20 -7.31
CA LEU A 786 32.74 24.79 -7.42
C LEU A 786 31.95 25.69 -8.37
N PHE A 787 31.56 25.13 -9.52
CA PHE A 787 30.59 25.73 -10.44
C PHE A 787 29.16 25.41 -9.98
N PRO A 788 28.20 26.34 -10.04
CA PRO A 788 26.80 26.01 -9.76
C PRO A 788 26.21 25.18 -10.91
N PRO A 789 25.34 24.20 -10.66
CA PRO A 789 24.80 23.72 -9.38
C PRO A 789 25.56 22.48 -8.82
N ASN A 790 26.88 22.44 -8.96
CA ASN A 790 27.68 21.27 -8.62
C ASN A 790 27.97 21.20 -7.11
N GLY A 791 28.27 19.98 -6.66
CA GLY A 791 28.84 19.72 -5.35
C GLY A 791 29.99 18.73 -5.45
N VAL A 792 30.78 18.67 -4.39
CA VAL A 792 31.89 17.74 -4.22
C VAL A 792 31.83 17.12 -2.83
N ASP A 793 32.34 15.90 -2.76
CA ASP A 793 32.55 15.19 -1.51
C ASP A 793 33.97 15.47 -1.03
N VAL A 794 34.11 16.08 0.15
CA VAL A 794 35.40 16.36 0.78
C VAL A 794 35.66 15.28 1.82
N LEU A 795 36.65 14.43 1.55
CA LEU A 795 37.11 13.44 2.52
C LEU A 795 37.94 14.14 3.59
N VAL A 796 37.68 13.83 4.86
CA VAL A 796 38.45 14.32 6.00
C VAL A 796 38.90 13.14 6.83
N GLU A 797 40.19 13.12 7.16
CA GLU A 797 40.81 12.08 7.97
C GLU A 797 41.62 12.67 9.12
N GLY A 798 41.77 11.92 10.21
CA GLY A 798 42.63 12.31 11.34
C GLY A 798 42.39 11.45 12.58
N ILE A 799 43.13 11.73 13.65
CA ILE A 799 42.96 11.08 14.96
C ILE A 799 42.19 12.04 15.87
N PRO A 800 40.99 11.68 16.37
CA PRO A 800 40.20 12.56 17.22
C PRO A 800 40.88 12.83 18.56
N VAL A 801 41.10 14.10 18.89
CA VAL A 801 41.71 14.52 20.19
C VAL A 801 40.81 15.41 21.04
N ALA A 802 39.62 15.72 20.55
CA ALA A 802 38.56 16.39 21.30
C ALA A 802 37.23 15.67 21.08
N ASP A 803 36.18 16.11 21.79
CA ASP A 803 34.82 15.59 21.64
C ASP A 803 34.06 16.27 20.48
N THR A 804 34.74 17.15 19.74
CA THR A 804 34.19 17.83 18.56
C THR A 804 35.31 18.09 17.55
N VAL A 805 35.03 17.86 16.28
CA VAL A 805 35.88 18.26 15.15
C VAL A 805 35.33 19.54 14.54
N LYS A 806 36.19 20.54 14.34
CA LYS A 806 35.82 21.84 13.79
C LYS A 806 36.50 22.07 12.44
N ILE A 807 35.71 22.38 11.42
CA ILE A 807 36.19 22.56 10.04
C ILE A 807 35.63 23.87 9.50
N ALA A 808 36.51 24.69 8.94
CA ALA A 808 36.19 25.97 8.33
C ALA A 808 36.25 25.89 6.81
N PHE A 809 35.31 26.58 6.17
CA PHE A 809 35.20 26.77 4.73
C PHE A 809 35.19 28.27 4.46
N GLU A 810 36.11 28.77 3.66
CA GLU A 810 36.22 30.20 3.36
C GLU A 810 36.31 30.44 1.86
N GLY A 811 35.54 31.41 1.37
CA GLY A 811 35.51 31.83 -0.03
C GLY A 811 34.84 33.19 -0.19
N ALA A 812 34.40 33.52 -1.40
CA ALA A 812 33.74 34.81 -1.67
C ALA A 812 32.41 34.99 -0.89
N PHE A 813 31.77 33.88 -0.49
CA PHE A 813 30.60 33.86 0.37
C PHE A 813 30.89 34.20 1.85
N GLY A 814 32.15 34.44 2.22
CA GLY A 814 32.60 34.62 3.59
C GLY A 814 33.11 33.32 4.22
N ARG A 815 32.78 33.11 5.50
CA ARG A 815 33.26 31.97 6.28
C ARG A 815 32.09 31.12 6.77
N ARG A 816 32.20 29.80 6.62
CA ARG A 816 31.28 28.80 7.16
C ARG A 816 32.06 27.83 8.03
N GLU A 817 31.46 27.42 9.13
CA GLU A 817 32.09 26.55 10.10
C GLU A 817 31.14 25.42 10.45
N VAL A 818 31.64 24.19 10.43
CA VAL A 818 30.91 23.01 10.89
C VAL A 818 31.60 22.43 12.11
N ARG A 819 30.79 22.06 13.11
CA ARG A 819 31.21 21.37 14.32
C ARG A 819 30.55 20.00 14.35
N ILE A 820 31.36 18.95 14.43
CA ILE A 820 30.90 17.57 14.36
C ILE A 820 31.23 16.89 15.69
N PRO A 821 30.23 16.48 16.48
CA PRO A 821 30.43 15.70 17.69
C PRO A 821 31.20 14.40 17.42
N VAL A 822 32.08 14.01 18.35
CA VAL A 822 32.81 12.75 18.33
C VAL A 822 32.28 11.82 19.41
N LEU A 823 31.72 10.68 19.01
CA LEU A 823 31.32 9.60 19.90
C LEU A 823 32.48 8.62 20.09
N ARG A 824 33.09 8.62 21.28
CA ARG A 824 34.16 7.68 21.63
C ARG A 824 33.59 6.39 22.20
N VAL A 825 33.68 5.31 21.44
CA VAL A 825 33.33 3.96 21.90
C VAL A 825 34.59 3.31 22.43
N LYS A 826 34.70 3.21 23.76
CA LYS A 826 35.84 2.51 24.37
C LYS A 826 35.68 0.99 24.17
N PRO A 827 36.73 0.26 23.73
CA PRO A 827 36.62 -1.18 23.45
C PRO A 827 36.16 -2.02 24.66
N ASP A 828 36.48 -1.61 25.88
CA ASP A 828 36.06 -2.27 27.13
C ASP A 828 34.55 -2.12 27.44
N MET A 829 33.89 -1.15 26.82
CA MET A 829 32.44 -0.94 26.90
C MET A 829 31.66 -1.78 25.87
N VAL A 830 32.36 -2.46 24.96
CA VAL A 830 31.75 -3.26 23.91
C VAL A 830 31.59 -4.70 24.36
N VAL A 831 30.38 -5.20 24.26
CA VAL A 831 30.05 -6.61 24.43
C VAL A 831 29.97 -7.24 23.05
N GLY A 832 30.77 -8.27 22.80
CA GLY A 832 30.83 -8.97 21.52
C GLY A 832 32.19 -8.90 20.85
N THR A 833 32.24 -9.37 19.61
CA THR A 833 33.45 -9.30 18.78
C THR A 833 33.39 -8.06 17.91
N LEU A 834 34.39 -7.20 18.05
CA LEU A 834 34.65 -6.11 17.12
C LEU A 834 35.42 -6.64 15.90
N PRO A 835 35.20 -6.10 14.70
CA PRO A 835 36.07 -6.39 13.56
C PRO A 835 37.52 -5.99 13.88
N PRO A 836 38.53 -6.63 13.26
CA PRO A 836 39.94 -6.20 13.40
C PRO A 836 40.12 -4.74 12.97
N PRO A 837 41.25 -4.08 13.33
CA PRO A 837 41.46 -2.65 13.08
C PRO A 837 41.25 -2.32 11.59
N GLN A 838 40.19 -1.58 11.30
CA GLN A 838 39.72 -1.26 9.95
C GLN A 838 39.17 0.16 9.95
N GLN A 839 39.16 0.81 8.78
CA GLN A 839 38.68 2.18 8.66
C GLN A 839 37.15 2.18 8.76
N LEU A 840 36.61 2.68 9.88
CA LEU A 840 35.17 2.80 10.10
C LEU A 840 34.67 4.14 9.55
N GLU A 841 33.72 4.10 8.63
CA GLU A 841 33.03 5.26 8.10
C GLU A 841 31.63 5.36 8.74
N PRO A 842 31.25 6.49 9.35
CA PRO A 842 29.90 6.68 9.86
C PRO A 842 28.85 6.45 8.76
N ALA A 843 27.90 5.56 9.01
CA ALA A 843 26.81 5.25 8.08
C ALA A 843 25.44 5.67 8.64
N GLY A 844 25.26 5.67 9.96
CA GLY A 844 24.03 6.15 10.58
C GLY A 844 24.09 6.21 12.10
N PHE A 845 23.30 7.09 12.68
CA PHE A 845 23.15 7.21 14.12
C PHE A 845 21.69 7.53 14.47
N TYR A 846 21.08 6.73 15.33
CA TYR A 846 19.65 6.78 15.61
C TYR A 846 19.38 6.66 17.11
N GLU A 847 18.86 7.74 17.71
CA GLU A 847 18.37 7.70 19.09
C GLU A 847 17.15 6.76 19.15
N ALA A 848 17.09 5.90 20.16
CA ALA A 848 16.14 4.80 20.23
C ALA A 848 14.69 5.30 20.30
N GLU A 849 14.42 6.40 20.98
CA GLU A 849 13.10 7.03 21.09
C GLU A 849 12.56 7.57 19.76
N ASN A 850 13.43 7.76 18.76
CA ASN A 850 13.05 8.20 17.41
C ASN A 850 12.83 7.04 16.43
N LEU A 851 13.05 5.80 16.85
CA LEU A 851 12.82 4.59 16.06
C LEU A 851 11.38 4.06 16.27
N GLY A 852 11.02 2.94 15.64
CA GLY A 852 9.73 2.28 15.84
C GLY A 852 9.73 1.41 17.10
N HIS A 853 8.58 1.29 17.75
CA HIS A 853 8.41 0.50 18.98
C HIS A 853 7.08 -0.24 18.95
N LEU A 854 7.05 -1.53 19.31
CA LEU A 854 5.79 -2.26 19.55
C LEU A 854 5.33 -2.15 21.01
N SER A 855 6.26 -1.92 21.92
CA SER A 855 6.02 -1.78 23.36
C SER A 855 7.17 -1.01 24.03
N GLY A 856 6.98 -0.65 25.30
CA GLY A 856 7.92 0.20 26.06
C GLY A 856 7.46 1.64 26.14
N ALA A 857 8.32 2.51 26.69
CA ALA A 857 8.04 3.93 26.84
C ALA A 857 9.33 4.76 26.82
N GLU A 858 9.21 6.03 26.44
CA GLU A 858 10.28 7.01 26.60
C GLU A 858 10.65 7.15 28.08
N LEU A 859 11.95 7.20 28.35
CA LEU A 859 12.55 7.35 29.66
C LEU A 859 13.52 8.54 29.63
N PRO A 860 13.24 9.63 30.36
CA PRO A 860 14.26 10.64 30.63
C PRO A 860 15.43 10.00 31.37
N ASP A 861 16.62 10.00 30.75
CA ASP A 861 17.83 9.36 31.27
C ASP A 861 19.03 10.30 31.02
N PRO A 862 19.57 10.96 32.05
CA PRO A 862 20.72 11.87 31.90
C PRO A 862 22.00 11.21 31.34
N GLU A 863 22.11 9.88 31.40
CA GLU A 863 23.24 9.13 30.85
C GLU A 863 23.05 8.73 29.38
N ALA A 864 21.83 8.91 28.86
CA ALA A 864 21.48 8.72 27.46
C ALA A 864 22.03 9.89 26.62
N THR A 865 22.40 9.61 25.38
CA THR A 865 23.13 10.58 24.55
C THR A 865 22.27 11.81 24.20
N GLY A 866 20.96 11.62 24.08
CA GLY A 866 19.96 12.70 23.91
C GLY A 866 19.26 13.12 25.20
N GLY A 867 19.65 12.60 26.37
CA GLY A 867 18.94 12.79 27.64
C GLY A 867 17.61 12.03 27.77
N THR A 868 17.26 11.24 26.74
CA THR A 868 16.10 10.35 26.70
C THR A 868 16.53 9.02 26.09
N ALA A 869 15.94 7.94 26.54
CA ALA A 869 16.14 6.58 26.04
C ALA A 869 14.79 5.84 25.94
N TRP A 870 14.78 4.65 25.36
CA TRP A 870 13.60 3.79 25.33
C TRP A 870 13.69 2.66 26.35
N SER A 871 12.69 2.52 27.21
CA SER A 871 12.66 1.55 28.31
C SER A 871 11.57 0.49 28.14
N ALA A 872 11.92 -0.76 28.42
CA ALA A 872 10.99 -1.88 28.54
C ALA A 872 11.15 -2.53 29.92
N GLU A 873 10.05 -2.59 30.68
CA GLU A 873 10.03 -3.07 32.07
C GLU A 873 9.01 -4.21 32.24
N PRO A 874 9.34 -5.29 32.99
CA PRO A 874 8.40 -6.37 33.28
C PRO A 874 7.09 -5.85 33.88
N GLY A 875 5.96 -6.32 33.33
CA GLY A 875 4.63 -5.88 33.76
C GLY A 875 4.18 -4.51 33.24
N LYS A 876 5.03 -3.76 32.54
CA LYS A 876 4.68 -2.49 31.87
C LYS A 876 4.79 -2.57 30.34
N ALA A 877 5.78 -3.30 29.82
CA ALA A 877 5.96 -3.55 28.40
C ALA A 877 5.63 -5.01 28.05
N GLN A 878 5.25 -5.25 26.79
CA GLN A 878 5.07 -6.59 26.25
C GLN A 878 6.41 -7.11 25.69
N PRO A 879 6.81 -8.37 25.96
CA PRO A 879 7.95 -8.99 25.30
C PRO A 879 7.81 -8.95 23.77
N GLY A 880 8.93 -8.80 23.06
CA GLY A 880 8.97 -8.63 21.60
C GLY A 880 9.86 -7.45 21.17
N HIS A 881 9.66 -6.95 19.95
CA HIS A 881 10.46 -5.84 19.40
C HIS A 881 10.16 -4.51 20.10
N ILE A 882 11.03 -4.13 21.03
CA ILE A 882 10.91 -2.89 21.79
C ILE A 882 11.50 -1.70 21.02
N VAL A 883 12.45 -1.93 20.11
CA VAL A 883 13.04 -0.92 19.21
C VAL A 883 13.26 -1.56 17.85
N PHE A 884 12.83 -0.92 16.76
CA PHE A 884 13.09 -1.36 15.39
C PHE A 884 13.12 -0.20 14.38
N GLY A 885 13.81 -0.38 13.25
CA GLY A 885 14.08 0.68 12.26
C GLY A 885 15.58 0.83 12.04
N PRO A 886 16.11 1.85 11.35
CA PRO A 886 15.44 3.04 10.81
C PRO A 886 14.87 2.86 9.38
N TYR A 887 15.12 1.72 8.72
CA TYR A 887 14.84 1.54 7.29
C TYR A 887 15.67 2.46 6.38
N ALA A 888 16.86 2.85 6.83
CA ALA A 888 17.74 3.77 6.11
C ALA A 888 18.41 3.07 4.92
N GLY A 889 18.47 3.74 3.77
CA GLY A 889 19.11 3.19 2.58
C GLY A 889 20.63 3.04 2.74
N MET A 890 21.11 1.80 2.71
CA MET A 890 22.52 1.45 2.78
C MET A 890 23.00 0.87 1.44
N PRO A 891 24.21 1.23 0.96
CA PRO A 891 24.87 0.48 -0.10
C PRO A 891 25.10 -0.99 0.27
N ALA A 892 25.38 -1.83 -0.73
CA ALA A 892 25.90 -3.15 -0.44
C ALA A 892 27.28 -3.03 0.23
N GLY A 893 27.53 -3.84 1.26
CA GLY A 893 28.80 -3.81 1.99
C GLY A 893 28.75 -4.43 3.37
N ARG A 894 29.89 -4.35 4.08
CA ARG A 894 30.01 -4.80 5.47
C ARG A 894 29.80 -3.63 6.43
N TYR A 895 29.08 -3.90 7.51
CA TYR A 895 28.71 -2.89 8.50
C TYR A 895 28.95 -3.41 9.92
N LEU A 896 29.40 -2.52 10.80
CA LEU A 896 29.38 -2.69 12.25
C LEU A 896 28.16 -1.95 12.79
N VAL A 897 27.33 -2.64 13.56
CA VAL A 897 26.17 -2.06 14.25
C VAL A 897 26.39 -2.19 15.74
N LEU A 898 26.30 -1.07 16.46
CA LEU A 898 26.40 -1.01 17.91
C LEU A 898 25.07 -0.56 18.51
N PHE A 899 24.52 -1.38 19.39
CA PHE A 899 23.33 -1.07 20.18
C PHE A 899 23.78 -0.64 21.58
N ARG A 900 23.56 0.62 21.97
CA ARG A 900 23.88 1.07 23.33
C ARG A 900 22.71 0.77 24.25
N THR A 901 22.89 -0.19 25.16
CA THR A 901 21.81 -0.71 26.02
C THR A 901 22.32 -0.99 27.43
N LYS A 902 21.42 -0.90 28.42
CA LYS A 902 21.65 -1.31 29.82
C LYS A 902 20.52 -2.17 30.35
N ARG A 903 20.81 -3.00 31.37
CA ARG A 903 19.76 -3.67 32.15
C ARG A 903 19.46 -2.88 33.42
N THR A 904 18.19 -2.83 33.81
CA THR A 904 17.71 -2.10 35.00
C THR A 904 17.18 -3.04 36.10
N GLY A 905 17.06 -4.33 35.82
CA GLY A 905 16.66 -5.36 36.79
C GLY A 905 17.62 -6.54 36.88
N GLU A 906 17.50 -7.31 37.96
CA GLU A 906 18.23 -8.57 38.14
C GLU A 906 17.65 -9.68 37.27
N ALA A 907 18.51 -10.37 36.51
CA ALA A 907 18.15 -11.51 35.66
C ALA A 907 19.35 -12.44 35.44
N GLN A 908 19.05 -13.67 34.99
CA GLN A 908 20.04 -14.63 34.52
C GLN A 908 19.59 -15.21 33.17
N GLY A 909 20.56 -15.48 32.28
CA GLY A 909 20.29 -16.09 30.97
C GLY A 909 19.92 -15.06 29.91
N ALA A 910 19.21 -15.49 28.87
CA ALA A 910 18.92 -14.68 27.71
C ALA A 910 18.01 -13.49 28.08
N LEU A 911 18.44 -12.28 27.80
CA LEU A 911 17.73 -11.05 28.16
C LEU A 911 17.06 -10.40 26.95
N LEU A 912 17.77 -10.33 25.83
CA LEU A 912 17.29 -9.76 24.57
C LEU A 912 18.02 -10.37 23.37
N LYS A 913 17.48 -10.17 22.16
CA LYS A 913 18.16 -10.40 20.89
C LYS A 913 18.31 -9.07 20.16
N VAL A 914 19.48 -8.83 19.60
CA VAL A 914 19.70 -7.77 18.62
C VAL A 914 19.92 -8.36 17.25
N ASP A 915 19.37 -7.75 16.21
CA ASP A 915 19.58 -8.20 14.84
C ASP A 915 19.54 -7.07 13.82
N THR A 916 19.99 -7.40 12.61
CA THR A 916 19.97 -6.56 11.41
C THR A 916 19.34 -7.33 10.26
N CYS A 917 18.49 -6.68 9.47
CA CYS A 917 17.81 -7.27 8.32
C CYS A 917 17.61 -6.25 7.20
N VAL A 918 17.26 -6.73 6.01
CA VAL A 918 16.72 -5.86 4.95
C VAL A 918 15.35 -5.36 5.40
N GLY A 919 15.05 -4.08 5.15
CA GLY A 919 13.85 -3.41 5.62
C GLY A 919 12.58 -4.19 5.32
N GLY A 920 11.80 -4.50 6.35
CA GLY A 920 10.66 -5.43 6.28
C GLY A 920 10.96 -6.79 6.92
N GLY A 921 12.11 -6.96 7.58
CA GLY A 921 12.40 -8.09 8.45
C GLY A 921 13.03 -9.33 7.79
N ASN A 922 13.22 -9.35 6.46
CA ASN A 922 13.71 -10.53 5.73
C ASN A 922 14.50 -10.13 4.46
N PRO A 923 15.69 -10.70 4.20
CA PRO A 923 16.47 -11.60 5.07
C PRO A 923 17.02 -10.91 6.31
N VAL A 924 17.09 -11.66 7.41
CA VAL A 924 17.96 -11.33 8.55
C VAL A 924 19.40 -11.51 8.10
N THR A 925 20.17 -10.44 8.22
CA THR A 925 21.56 -10.35 7.74
C THR A 925 22.58 -10.66 8.83
N ALA A 926 22.23 -10.42 10.10
CA ALA A 926 22.98 -10.89 11.28
C ALA A 926 22.07 -10.81 12.52
N GLU A 927 22.28 -11.68 13.51
CA GLU A 927 21.57 -11.65 14.79
C GLU A 927 22.46 -12.13 15.94
N ARG A 928 22.10 -11.75 17.17
CA ARG A 928 22.78 -12.18 18.40
C ARG A 928 21.86 -12.12 19.60
N ILE A 929 21.86 -13.18 20.40
CA ILE A 929 21.27 -13.19 21.75
C ILE A 929 22.26 -12.59 22.74
N VAL A 930 21.77 -11.68 23.59
CA VAL A 930 22.51 -11.03 24.67
C VAL A 930 22.05 -11.59 26.01
N GLN A 931 23.01 -12.07 26.79
CA GLN A 931 22.80 -12.62 28.13
C GLN A 931 22.75 -11.50 29.16
N ALA A 932 21.99 -11.68 30.24
CA ALA A 932 21.89 -10.69 31.32
C ALA A 932 23.24 -10.38 31.97
N GLN A 933 24.16 -11.35 32.01
CA GLN A 933 25.51 -11.20 32.58
C GLN A 933 26.44 -10.34 31.71
N GLU A 934 26.11 -10.18 30.42
CA GLU A 934 26.87 -9.34 29.50
C GLU A 934 26.57 -7.85 29.69
N LEU A 935 25.43 -7.51 30.31
CA LEU A 935 25.04 -6.13 30.62
C LEU A 935 25.07 -5.90 32.14
N PRO A 936 26.01 -5.12 32.68
CA PRO A 936 26.02 -4.80 34.10
C PRO A 936 24.76 -4.03 34.53
N LEU A 937 24.34 -4.21 35.79
CA LEU A 937 23.14 -3.56 36.31
C LEU A 937 23.34 -2.04 36.34
N GLY A 938 22.45 -1.31 35.67
CA GLY A 938 22.43 0.15 35.65
C GLY A 938 23.46 0.79 34.73
N GLU A 939 24.32 0.03 34.04
CA GLU A 939 25.38 0.61 33.19
C GLU A 939 25.16 0.32 31.70
N TYR A 940 25.33 1.35 30.87
CA TYR A 940 25.34 1.17 29.41
C TYR A 940 26.52 0.34 28.94
N ARG A 941 26.26 -0.52 27.96
CA ARG A 941 27.26 -1.20 27.15
C ARG A 941 26.85 -1.14 25.67
N TYR A 942 27.82 -1.29 24.79
CA TYR A 942 27.60 -1.39 23.35
C TYR A 942 27.56 -2.84 22.94
N VAL A 943 26.41 -3.36 22.54
CA VAL A 943 26.30 -4.70 21.96
C VAL A 943 26.69 -4.61 20.49
N ALA A 944 27.77 -5.27 20.10
CA ALA A 944 28.27 -5.29 18.74
C ALA A 944 27.65 -6.41 17.88
N LEU A 945 27.35 -6.06 16.63
CA LEU A 945 26.92 -6.96 15.57
C LEU A 945 27.58 -6.56 14.25
N THR A 946 28.23 -7.49 13.56
CA THR A 946 28.79 -7.25 12.21
C THR A 946 27.89 -7.93 11.18
N THR A 947 27.55 -7.22 10.11
CA THR A 947 26.65 -7.71 9.06
C THR A 947 27.19 -7.44 7.66
N SER A 948 26.82 -8.29 6.70
CA SER A 948 27.01 -8.04 5.26
C SER A 948 25.65 -7.71 4.66
N HIS A 949 25.41 -6.42 4.38
CA HIS A 949 24.14 -5.93 3.88
C HIS A 949 24.13 -5.98 2.34
N PRO A 950 23.07 -6.51 1.70
CA PRO A 950 22.98 -6.62 0.24
C PRO A 950 22.69 -5.28 -0.45
N GLY A 951 22.37 -4.25 0.31
CA GLY A 951 21.97 -2.93 -0.17
C GLY A 951 20.46 -2.69 -0.02
N GLY A 952 20.04 -1.42 -0.07
CA GLY A 952 18.66 -1.01 0.21
C GLY A 952 18.44 -0.64 1.68
N ALA A 953 17.20 -0.59 2.14
CA ALA A 953 16.87 -0.21 3.51
C ALA A 953 17.43 -1.22 4.54
N ILE A 954 18.17 -0.73 5.54
CA ILE A 954 18.60 -1.52 6.71
C ILE A 954 17.61 -1.34 7.86
N GLU A 955 17.19 -2.44 8.46
CA GLU A 955 16.41 -2.48 9.68
C GLU A 955 17.25 -3.15 10.78
N THR A 956 17.34 -2.50 11.93
CA THR A 956 17.96 -2.96 13.16
C THR A 956 16.86 -3.21 14.18
N ARG A 957 16.98 -4.25 14.99
CA ARG A 957 15.91 -4.65 15.92
C ARG A 957 16.48 -5.02 17.28
N VAL A 958 15.73 -4.67 18.33
CA VAL A 958 15.95 -5.13 19.70
C VAL A 958 14.68 -5.86 20.15
N GLU A 959 14.76 -7.19 20.20
CA GLU A 959 13.72 -8.06 20.73
C GLU A 959 13.99 -8.37 22.20
N TRP A 960 13.12 -7.92 23.09
CA TRP A 960 13.25 -8.10 24.53
C TRP A 960 12.41 -9.28 25.02
N PHE A 961 13.00 -10.13 25.87
CA PHE A 961 12.38 -11.39 26.30
C PHE A 961 11.56 -11.29 27.60
N GLY A 962 11.53 -10.13 28.26
CA GLY A 962 10.68 -9.93 29.43
C GLY A 962 11.30 -10.28 30.79
N ALA A 963 12.54 -10.80 30.83
CA ALA A 963 13.15 -11.35 32.05
C ALA A 963 13.56 -10.29 33.09
N ALA A 964 14.03 -9.12 32.65
CA ALA A 964 14.34 -7.96 33.48
C ALA A 964 14.22 -6.68 32.66
N GLY A 965 14.15 -5.53 33.32
CA GLY A 965 14.09 -4.24 32.66
C GLY A 965 15.32 -3.98 31.78
N VAL A 966 15.09 -3.38 30.61
CA VAL A 966 16.10 -3.00 29.61
C VAL A 966 15.84 -1.58 29.16
N VAL A 967 16.93 -0.82 28.97
CA VAL A 967 16.90 0.53 28.39
C VAL A 967 17.85 0.57 27.19
N VAL A 968 17.34 1.05 26.05
CA VAL A 968 18.10 1.26 24.81
C VAL A 968 18.26 2.76 24.59
N ASP A 969 19.50 3.22 24.49
CA ASP A 969 19.81 4.64 24.23
C ASP A 969 19.80 4.92 22.73
N HIS A 970 20.61 4.20 21.95
CA HIS A 970 20.73 4.44 20.51
C HIS A 970 21.26 3.22 19.74
N VAL A 971 21.11 3.29 18.42
CA VAL A 971 21.73 2.38 17.45
C VAL A 971 22.64 3.18 16.53
N ALA A 972 23.89 2.75 16.41
CA ALA A 972 24.88 3.38 15.56
C ALA A 972 25.46 2.39 14.56
N ILE A 973 25.68 2.84 13.33
CA ILE A 973 26.04 2.00 12.18
C ILE A 973 27.27 2.62 11.51
N TRP A 974 28.29 1.80 11.27
CA TRP A 974 29.48 2.16 10.51
C TRP A 974 29.67 1.21 9.35
N ARG A 975 30.06 1.75 8.21
CA ARG A 975 30.57 0.96 7.11
C ARG A 975 32.01 0.58 7.42
N ILE A 976 32.31 -0.70 7.23
CA ILE A 976 33.64 -1.25 7.38
C ILE A 976 34.33 -1.15 6.02
N ARG A 977 35.41 -0.35 5.92
CA ARG A 977 36.21 -0.17 4.69
C ARG A 977 37.49 -0.99 4.67
#